data_AF-A0AAE9EWG8-F1
#
_entry.id   AF-A0AAE9EWG8-F1
#
_cell.length_a   1.000
_cell.length_b   1.000
_cell.length_c   1.000
_cell.angle_alpha   90.00
_cell.angle_beta   90.00
_cell.angle_gamma   90.00
#
_symmetry.space_group_name_H-M   'P 1'
#
loop_
_entity.id
_entity.type
_entity.pdbx_description
1 polymer ?
#
loop_
_entity_poly.entity_id
_entity_poly.type
_entity_poly.pdbx_seq_one_letter_code
_entity_poly.pdbx_strand_id
1 'polypeptide(L)'
;MEFRILFSLSLLVVGILGQLVEDNGPVHYCFIDPPVKQRLSPNLLENITTCTHLVYGRVSIDKDYPPYPQYSVTDVDSGYDMDNIRTFLRMREYHPNAKFLIRLVRTAPFEDSVVATKTANALMKHVKSKRFDGVLVMFDGIHLEYRSSTAFLEAMSEEKSMMLVFGLSGRRVFGYGAVKRLQEINPLVEHIFLDMGELPSNEEPTRITQINPLFSNTSIPFEETIQGTVDELVKEGILPARIVVGLTAGGWKFEIKESQDPLRISHGIYAVEAGKRVAYQDACKARGAVIYDWKTMNEITVYRQMWMNVNLPLMKAMGEKIKWILGQKFAGFGISDALTDDPRGDCGTDPLPAHRLAMQLIRNTIPANPAKCTRLCYLDPEQVEETFPIDNLRSDYCSHIVVHYFDLDLKNNVVVAEKAESLVKKIDQWRTKIVEIAPKLILSLGSKQVTGVWQFLLGNDFRRKEVAEELVKSMYASTADGLEISWTLEQMASDFDKKNLKALIDDIVTIDVEKKFELVVAATPQSSFSDFYDYEHLNQTVSLIVLHSHRLHSESLPFTGHSSPLRATSSMKDPKMTWESLFNHWAEKKVSRSKIVLSLTASTLSMQSLADMRSSASAPFGQPVFVSMLRSKKSDIHSQQEVCESLETGTGITHWVDVADVPYLRRYDQMVAYENTLSSHIKAVWASMKGVGGLALHNIHQDDPSAVCNNRTSFPLLDSLSRAQVCQKCLKQHDFKKCAQHDFVVSCSFDLKKNMPLFKTDIVPYERCTEVVVEQAKLSLGGNITFKDSQQEQVLRNLTTMRPKMLKCGMVLSLSCGDSEKHLNHILGDNMTSAINNVMSVMEKYKFSGVQLDCEKAIRRGNHIFFSNFVKKLVKKFENTKASNGCNRTLSARFSPFTRTPSSYYSISLLNRLSHVSIRMTDKNQVDLPFFFNTSNPDFPSTEKFVKLWKNFGLKPEKLVLELSPFGWQEGKKEGEKIKMTQGETCVAVGNKAVYQQNYEILTGSTSHANGTVHIPLIEDFRYKIGYIQREQLGGLALNSVNGDDYTGICGRGSFPILKSVYSSTKCR
;
A
#
# COMPACT_ATOMS: atom_id res chain seq x y z
N MET A 1 31.16 -48.70 -2.23
CA MET A 1 32.40 -47.91 -2.34
C MET A 1 32.12 -46.81 -3.33
N GLU A 2 31.75 -45.62 -2.85
CA GLU A 2 32.69 -44.55 -2.42
C GLU A 2 33.30 -43.83 -3.64
N PHE A 3 33.44 -42.51 -3.74
CA PHE A 3 33.02 -41.32 -2.98
C PHE A 3 33.63 -40.12 -3.77
N ARG A 4 33.02 -38.92 -3.73
CA ARG A 4 33.61 -37.59 -4.04
C ARG A 4 33.98 -37.32 -5.53
N ILE A 5 33.71 -36.16 -6.12
CA ILE A 5 34.06 -34.81 -5.65
C ILE A 5 32.95 -33.81 -5.99
N LEU A 6 32.40 -33.21 -4.93
CA LEU A 6 31.58 -32.00 -4.87
C LEU A 6 32.21 -31.17 -3.73
N PHE A 7 32.10 -29.83 -3.79
CA PHE A 7 32.64 -28.80 -2.88
C PHE A 7 34.01 -28.21 -3.26
N SER A 8 34.02 -26.94 -3.68
CA SER A 8 34.26 -25.80 -2.76
C SER A 8 34.59 -24.53 -3.55
N LEU A 9 33.72 -23.52 -3.52
CA LEU A 9 34.05 -22.07 -3.51
C LEU A 9 32.76 -21.24 -3.66
N SER A 10 31.96 -21.22 -2.60
CA SER A 10 30.89 -20.25 -2.40
C SER A 10 30.74 -19.98 -0.90
N LEU A 11 31.76 -19.33 -0.33
CA LEU A 11 31.76 -18.86 1.05
C LEU A 11 32.52 -17.54 1.12
N LEU A 12 31.82 -16.45 0.76
CA LEU A 12 32.01 -15.09 1.26
C LEU A 12 31.03 -14.18 0.52
N VAL A 13 30.32 -13.34 1.28
CA VAL A 13 29.20 -12.45 0.87
C VAL A 13 27.82 -13.11 0.84
N VAL A 14 27.36 -13.59 2.01
CA VAL A 14 25.93 -13.53 2.35
C VAL A 14 25.82 -12.72 3.63
N GLY A 15 25.83 -11.40 3.45
CA GLY A 15 25.59 -10.44 4.51
C GLY A 15 24.81 -9.29 3.90
N ILE A 16 23.60 -9.08 4.42
CA ILE A 16 22.66 -8.00 4.06
C ILE A 16 21.79 -8.31 2.84
N LEU A 17 20.63 -8.94 3.10
CA LEU A 17 19.32 -8.64 2.50
C LEU A 17 18.37 -9.73 3.01
N GLY A 18 17.67 -9.45 4.11
CA GLY A 18 16.41 -10.15 4.35
C GLY A 18 15.45 -9.67 3.27
N GLN A 19 15.43 -10.38 2.13
CA GLN A 19 14.29 -10.38 1.25
C GLN A 19 13.13 -10.94 2.08
N LEU A 20 12.28 -10.04 2.57
CA LEU A 20 10.91 -10.39 2.91
C LEU A 20 10.29 -10.86 1.60
N VAL A 21 10.28 -12.18 1.41
CA VAL A 21 9.42 -12.84 0.43
C VAL A 21 8.01 -12.43 0.82
N GLU A 22 7.36 -11.63 -0.04
CA GLU A 22 5.97 -11.22 0.09
C GLU A 22 5.07 -12.45 -0.05
N ASP A 23 4.94 -13.24 1.01
CA ASP A 23 3.79 -14.12 1.18
C ASP A 23 2.67 -13.24 1.75
N ASN A 24 1.84 -12.69 0.86
CA ASN A 24 0.85 -11.63 1.13
C ASN A 24 -0.36 -12.09 1.98
N GLY A 25 -0.27 -13.25 2.64
CA GLY A 25 -1.34 -13.82 3.47
C GLY A 25 -1.20 -13.48 4.96
N PRO A 26 -2.31 -13.44 5.73
CA PRO A 26 -2.26 -13.25 7.18
C PRO A 26 -1.61 -14.46 7.85
N VAL A 27 -0.75 -14.22 8.84
CA VAL A 27 -0.21 -15.32 9.66
C VAL A 27 -1.28 -15.88 10.59
N HIS A 28 -1.41 -17.20 10.60
CA HIS A 28 -2.31 -17.94 11.49
C HIS A 28 -1.49 -18.76 12.48
N TYR A 29 -1.59 -18.41 13.76
CA TYR A 29 -0.94 -19.10 14.87
C TYR A 29 -1.87 -20.15 15.48
N CYS A 30 -1.45 -21.40 15.49
CA CYS A 30 -2.19 -22.52 16.05
C CYS A 30 -1.41 -23.09 17.24
N PHE A 31 -1.97 -23.01 18.44
CA PHE A 31 -1.31 -23.45 19.67
C PHE A 31 -1.72 -24.87 20.02
N ILE A 32 -0.78 -25.64 20.56
CA ILE A 32 -1.02 -26.99 21.10
C ILE A 32 -0.35 -27.06 22.47
N ASP A 33 -1.13 -27.10 23.55
CA ASP A 33 -0.60 -27.14 24.92
C ASP A 33 -1.00 -28.44 25.65
N PRO A 34 -0.26 -29.55 25.43
CA PRO A 34 -0.62 -30.85 25.98
C PRO A 34 -0.53 -30.84 27.52
N PRO A 35 -1.60 -31.22 28.24
CA PRO A 35 -1.54 -31.37 29.68
C PRO A 35 -0.49 -32.39 30.13
N VAL A 36 -0.02 -32.22 31.37
CA VAL A 36 0.95 -33.13 31.99
C VAL A 36 0.42 -34.56 31.95
N LYS A 37 1.23 -35.50 31.44
CA LYS A 37 0.90 -36.93 31.26
C LYS A 37 -0.12 -37.25 30.16
N GLN A 38 -0.51 -36.28 29.32
CA GLN A 38 -1.36 -36.54 28.15
C GLN A 38 -0.50 -36.71 26.88
N ARG A 39 -0.83 -37.71 26.06
CA ARG A 39 -0.19 -37.93 24.76
C ARG A 39 -0.92 -37.16 23.66
N LEU A 40 -0.13 -36.55 22.77
CA LEU A 40 -0.62 -35.82 21.62
C LEU A 40 -1.06 -36.79 20.51
N SER A 41 -2.20 -36.52 19.87
CA SER A 41 -2.62 -37.25 18.67
C SER A 41 -1.78 -36.81 17.46
N PRO A 42 -1.23 -37.73 16.65
CA PRO A 42 -0.43 -37.38 15.47
C PRO A 42 -1.24 -36.66 14.39
N ASN A 43 -2.56 -36.83 14.37
CA ASN A 43 -3.46 -36.26 13.35
C ASN A 43 -4.14 -34.96 13.81
N LEU A 44 -3.74 -34.41 14.96
CA LEU A 44 -4.27 -33.12 15.42
C LEU A 44 -3.90 -32.02 14.40
N LEU A 45 -4.88 -31.21 13.99
CA LEU A 45 -4.75 -30.17 12.95
C LEU A 45 -4.43 -30.68 11.53
N GLU A 46 -4.49 -31.98 11.23
CA GLU A 46 -4.24 -32.51 9.88
C GLU A 46 -5.08 -31.81 8.80
N ASN A 47 -6.33 -31.47 9.12
CA ASN A 47 -7.27 -30.81 8.20
C ASN A 47 -7.27 -29.27 8.26
N ILE A 48 -6.41 -28.64 9.07
CA ILE A 48 -6.35 -27.17 9.23
C ILE A 48 -5.14 -26.60 8.49
N THR A 49 -5.18 -26.66 7.16
CA THR A 49 -4.06 -26.29 6.27
C THR A 49 -3.60 -24.82 6.30
N THR A 50 -4.33 -23.93 6.99
CA THR A 50 -3.98 -22.50 7.03
C THR A 50 -3.05 -22.14 8.18
N CYS A 51 -2.72 -23.07 9.08
CA CYS A 51 -1.78 -22.81 10.18
C CYS A 51 -0.38 -22.53 9.62
N THR A 52 -0.01 -21.25 9.55
CA THR A 52 1.35 -20.82 9.15
C THR A 52 2.38 -20.99 10.26
N HIS A 53 1.94 -20.94 11.53
CA HIS A 53 2.79 -21.04 12.71
C HIS A 53 2.15 -22.02 13.69
N LEU A 54 2.79 -23.16 13.92
CA LEU A 54 2.39 -24.10 14.96
C LEU A 54 3.25 -23.84 16.20
N VAL A 55 2.62 -23.70 17.36
CA VAL A 55 3.32 -23.37 18.61
C VAL A 55 3.10 -24.45 19.65
N TYR A 56 4.19 -25.08 20.09
CA TYR A 56 4.18 -26.15 21.07
C TYR A 56 4.27 -25.65 22.51
N GLY A 57 3.33 -26.12 23.33
CA GLY A 57 3.37 -26.16 24.79
C GLY A 57 3.38 -24.81 25.48
N ARG A 58 3.52 -24.87 26.81
CA ARG A 58 3.89 -23.75 27.66
C ARG A 58 5.07 -24.15 28.55
N VAL A 59 6.28 -23.97 28.03
CA VAL A 59 7.48 -24.51 28.69
C VAL A 59 8.14 -23.47 29.59
N SER A 60 8.18 -23.73 30.90
CA SER A 60 8.79 -22.80 31.86
C SER A 60 10.31 -22.73 31.71
N ILE A 61 10.85 -21.51 31.80
CA ILE A 61 12.28 -21.19 31.83
C ILE A 61 12.66 -20.38 33.08
N ASP A 62 12.01 -20.66 34.22
CA ASP A 62 12.19 -19.91 35.47
C ASP A 62 13.49 -20.23 36.22
N LYS A 63 14.24 -21.26 35.82
CA LYS A 63 15.53 -21.60 36.44
C LYS A 63 16.66 -20.91 35.69
N ASP A 64 17.49 -20.16 36.42
CA ASP A 64 18.68 -19.51 35.88
C ASP A 64 19.85 -20.50 35.68
N TYR A 65 19.92 -21.55 36.50
CA TYR A 65 20.91 -22.61 36.33
C TYR A 65 20.42 -24.00 36.79
N PRO A 66 20.57 -25.05 35.96
CA PRO A 66 20.88 -24.98 34.54
C PRO A 66 19.68 -24.41 33.75
N PRO A 67 19.91 -23.60 32.70
CA PRO A 67 18.86 -22.90 31.94
C PRO A 67 18.16 -23.84 30.93
N TYR A 68 17.67 -24.98 31.41
CA TYR A 68 16.94 -25.93 30.57
C TYR A 68 15.44 -25.67 30.62
N PRO A 69 14.73 -25.81 29.48
CA PRO A 69 13.28 -25.79 29.48
C PRO A 69 12.73 -26.92 30.37
N GLN A 70 11.73 -26.60 31.18
CA GLN A 70 11.11 -27.56 32.10
C GLN A 70 10.01 -28.34 31.39
N TYR A 71 10.39 -29.46 30.77
CA TYR A 71 9.49 -30.34 30.06
C TYR A 71 8.67 -31.26 30.98
N SER A 72 7.46 -31.63 30.55
CA SER A 72 6.73 -32.77 31.13
C SER A 72 7.44 -34.08 30.77
N VAL A 73 7.26 -35.11 31.60
CA VAL A 73 7.78 -36.47 31.35
C VAL A 73 7.33 -37.00 29.98
N THR A 74 6.09 -36.68 29.58
CA THR A 74 5.53 -37.07 28.27
C THR A 74 6.09 -36.29 27.07
N ASP A 75 6.82 -35.20 27.30
CA ASP A 75 7.36 -34.36 26.24
C ASP A 75 8.72 -34.83 25.73
N VAL A 76 9.50 -35.51 26.58
CA VAL A 76 10.91 -35.86 26.28
C VAL A 76 11.34 -37.28 26.66
N ASP A 77 10.60 -38.01 27.50
CA ASP A 77 11.09 -39.31 28.01
C ASP A 77 9.96 -40.30 28.37
N SER A 78 9.45 -41.04 27.37
CA SER A 78 8.31 -41.97 27.52
C SER A 78 8.65 -43.47 27.54
N GLY A 79 9.91 -43.87 27.37
CA GLY A 79 10.35 -45.28 27.41
C GLY A 79 9.77 -46.23 26.33
N TYR A 80 8.81 -45.80 25.52
CA TYR A 80 8.27 -46.48 24.34
C TYR A 80 7.86 -45.43 23.27
N ASP A 81 7.93 -45.81 22.00
CA ASP A 81 7.78 -45.01 20.77
C ASP A 81 7.07 -43.64 20.90
N MET A 82 7.85 -42.60 20.55
CA MET A 82 7.48 -41.20 20.27
C MET A 82 6.96 -40.32 21.43
N ASP A 83 7.81 -39.36 21.85
CA ASP A 83 7.46 -38.27 22.77
C ASP A 83 6.60 -37.17 22.08
N ASN A 84 5.87 -36.35 22.87
CA ASN A 84 4.94 -35.35 22.33
C ASN A 84 5.62 -34.33 21.40
N ILE A 85 6.87 -33.94 21.70
CA ILE A 85 7.62 -32.99 20.86
C ILE A 85 7.89 -33.60 19.47
N ARG A 86 8.32 -34.87 19.42
CA ARG A 86 8.52 -35.54 18.12
C ARG A 86 7.20 -35.73 17.38
N THR A 87 6.11 -36.04 18.08
CA THR A 87 4.76 -36.13 17.46
C THR A 87 4.33 -34.79 16.87
N PHE A 88 4.54 -33.69 17.58
CA PHE A 88 4.28 -32.34 17.10
C PHE A 88 5.13 -32.00 15.86
N LEU A 89 6.42 -32.29 15.89
CA LEU A 89 7.32 -32.01 14.75
C LEU A 89 7.03 -32.88 13.51
N ARG A 90 6.42 -34.07 13.67
CA ARG A 90 5.95 -34.88 12.55
C ARG A 90 4.78 -34.25 11.80
N MET A 91 4.03 -33.34 12.42
CA MET A 91 2.93 -32.62 11.74
C MET A 91 3.43 -31.78 10.56
N ARG A 92 4.75 -31.56 10.42
CA ARG A 92 5.39 -30.97 9.24
C ARG A 92 5.08 -31.74 7.95
N GLU A 93 4.79 -33.04 8.04
CA GLU A 93 4.34 -33.84 6.88
C GLU A 93 3.04 -33.30 6.28
N TYR A 94 2.13 -32.79 7.11
CA TYR A 94 0.85 -32.20 6.69
C TYR A 94 0.89 -30.68 6.57
N HIS A 95 1.89 -30.03 7.19
CA HIS A 95 2.10 -28.58 7.18
C HIS A 95 3.53 -28.21 6.73
N PRO A 96 3.89 -28.47 5.46
CA PRO A 96 5.28 -28.36 4.98
C PRO A 96 5.83 -26.93 4.98
N ASN A 97 4.94 -25.94 4.82
CA ASN A 97 5.31 -24.52 4.75
C ASN A 97 5.23 -23.81 6.11
N ALA A 98 4.72 -24.48 7.15
CA ALA A 98 4.51 -23.87 8.46
C ALA A 98 5.79 -23.79 9.29
N LYS A 99 5.89 -22.77 10.14
CA LYS A 99 6.95 -22.62 11.14
C LYS A 99 6.57 -23.33 12.43
N PHE A 100 7.47 -24.17 12.92
CA PHE A 100 7.29 -24.91 14.17
C PHE A 100 8.04 -24.20 15.30
N LEU A 101 7.29 -23.61 16.22
CA LEU A 101 7.82 -22.83 17.34
C LEU A 101 7.59 -23.55 18.66
N ILE A 102 8.44 -23.27 19.63
CA ILE A 102 8.24 -23.63 21.04
C ILE A 102 7.92 -22.38 21.85
N ARG A 103 6.87 -22.44 22.68
CA ARG A 103 6.51 -21.31 23.56
C ARG A 103 7.25 -21.46 24.90
N LEU A 104 8.13 -20.51 25.16
CA LEU A 104 8.90 -20.38 26.38
C LEU A 104 8.26 -19.33 27.28
N VAL A 105 7.98 -19.69 28.53
CA VAL A 105 7.35 -18.80 29.49
C VAL A 105 8.26 -18.58 30.69
N ARG A 106 8.40 -17.31 31.07
CA ARG A 106 9.06 -16.95 32.31
C ARG A 106 8.13 -16.13 33.18
N THR A 107 8.13 -16.39 34.47
CA THR A 107 7.28 -15.74 35.48
C THR A 107 8.09 -14.82 36.40
N ALA A 108 9.39 -15.08 36.55
CA ALA A 108 10.30 -14.29 37.38
C ALA A 108 11.32 -13.46 36.56
N PRO A 109 11.80 -12.30 37.06
CA PRO A 109 12.91 -11.58 36.41
C PRO A 109 14.20 -12.42 36.39
N PHE A 110 15.09 -12.12 35.45
CA PHE A 110 16.47 -12.60 35.52
C PHE A 110 17.23 -11.86 36.61
N GLU A 111 18.13 -12.56 37.29
CA GLU A 111 19.02 -11.99 38.31
C GLU A 111 19.78 -10.77 37.77
N ASP A 112 20.40 -10.90 36.60
CA ASP A 112 21.05 -9.79 35.89
C ASP A 112 21.04 -10.00 34.36
N SER A 113 21.61 -9.04 33.63
CA SER A 113 21.68 -9.09 32.15
C SER A 113 22.69 -10.12 31.63
N VAL A 114 23.72 -10.47 32.41
CA VAL A 114 24.74 -11.47 32.02
C VAL A 114 24.13 -12.87 32.09
N VAL A 115 23.40 -13.17 33.16
CA VAL A 115 22.64 -14.41 33.32
C VAL A 115 21.60 -14.52 32.21
N ALA A 116 20.85 -13.45 31.93
CA ALA A 116 19.90 -13.40 30.82
C ALA A 116 20.53 -13.78 29.47
N THR A 117 21.66 -13.16 29.10
CA THR A 117 22.37 -13.48 27.84
C THR A 117 22.89 -14.93 27.81
N LYS A 118 23.42 -15.45 28.92
CA LYS A 118 23.86 -16.85 29.01
C LYS A 118 22.71 -17.83 28.83
N THR A 119 21.59 -17.56 29.49
CA THR A 119 20.35 -18.37 29.39
C THR A 119 19.81 -18.34 27.97
N ALA A 120 19.77 -17.17 27.32
CA ALA A 120 19.35 -17.03 25.92
C ALA A 120 20.16 -17.92 24.99
N ASN A 121 21.50 -17.86 25.07
CA ASN A 121 22.40 -18.65 24.22
C ASN A 121 22.27 -20.15 24.45
N ALA A 122 22.12 -20.58 25.72
CA ALA A 122 21.94 -21.98 26.06
C ALA A 122 20.59 -22.53 25.54
N LEU A 123 19.51 -21.77 25.73
CA LEU A 123 18.18 -22.12 25.23
C LEU A 123 18.16 -22.20 23.71
N MET A 124 18.79 -21.24 23.03
CA MET A 124 18.81 -21.20 21.57
C MET A 124 19.51 -22.43 20.98
N LYS A 125 20.65 -22.84 21.57
CA LYS A 125 21.34 -24.09 21.21
C LYS A 125 20.45 -25.31 21.47
N HIS A 126 19.72 -25.33 22.58
CA HIS A 126 18.83 -26.42 22.95
C HIS A 126 17.65 -26.55 21.97
N VAL A 127 16.96 -25.45 21.67
CA VAL A 127 15.82 -25.41 20.74
C VAL A 127 16.24 -25.86 19.34
N LYS A 128 17.39 -25.37 18.86
CA LYS A 128 17.99 -25.80 17.58
C LYS A 128 18.27 -27.29 17.54
N SER A 129 18.79 -27.87 18.63
CA SER A 129 19.04 -29.31 18.72
C SER A 129 17.76 -30.15 18.62
N LYS A 130 16.61 -29.59 19.01
CA LYS A 130 15.28 -30.21 18.92
C LYS A 130 14.59 -29.96 17.57
N ARG A 131 15.21 -29.25 16.63
CA ARG A 131 14.71 -28.97 15.27
C ARG A 131 13.45 -28.10 15.18
N PHE A 132 13.22 -27.24 16.17
CA PHE A 132 12.25 -26.15 16.01
C PHE A 132 12.80 -25.06 15.08
N ASP A 133 11.91 -24.36 14.39
CA ASP A 133 12.24 -23.26 13.48
C ASP A 133 12.38 -21.92 14.22
N GLY A 134 11.92 -21.86 15.48
CA GLY A 134 12.04 -20.66 16.32
C GLY A 134 11.40 -20.79 17.70
N VAL A 135 11.28 -19.65 18.38
CA VAL A 135 10.74 -19.55 19.74
C VAL A 135 9.70 -18.44 19.84
N LEU A 136 8.67 -18.68 20.66
CA LEU A 136 7.76 -17.65 21.14
C LEU A 136 8.03 -17.43 22.64
N VAL A 137 8.55 -16.27 23.01
CA VAL A 137 8.91 -15.97 24.40
C VAL A 137 7.81 -15.13 25.05
N MET A 138 7.35 -15.52 26.23
CA MET A 138 6.39 -14.75 27.03
C MET A 138 6.92 -14.48 28.44
N PHE A 139 6.72 -13.24 28.88
CA PHE A 139 7.07 -12.76 30.21
C PHE A 139 5.81 -12.51 31.03
N ASP A 140 5.47 -13.48 31.87
CA ASP A 140 4.29 -13.49 32.72
C ASP A 140 4.61 -12.85 34.08
N GLY A 141 4.78 -11.53 34.10
CA GLY A 141 5.05 -10.78 35.33
C GLY A 141 5.42 -9.33 35.06
N ILE A 142 5.82 -8.59 36.09
CA ILE A 142 6.31 -7.19 35.95
C ILE A 142 7.69 -7.12 35.28
N HIS A 143 8.29 -8.27 34.97
CA HIS A 143 9.70 -8.32 34.64
C HIS A 143 10.04 -7.92 33.21
N LEU A 144 9.04 -7.76 32.34
CA LEU A 144 9.19 -7.09 31.04
C LEU A 144 9.82 -5.68 31.19
N GLU A 145 9.66 -5.03 32.34
CA GLU A 145 10.18 -3.68 32.60
C GLU A 145 11.70 -3.64 32.86
N TYR A 146 12.32 -4.78 33.24
CA TYR A 146 13.75 -4.87 33.54
C TYR A 146 14.60 -4.97 32.27
N ARG A 147 15.80 -4.37 32.31
CA ARG A 147 16.77 -4.40 31.21
C ARG A 147 17.28 -5.82 30.89
N SER A 148 17.30 -6.70 31.88
CA SER A 148 17.73 -8.09 31.68
C SER A 148 16.81 -8.85 30.71
N SER A 149 15.51 -8.53 30.69
CA SER A 149 14.53 -9.08 29.74
C SER A 149 14.81 -8.62 28.30
N THR A 150 15.18 -7.35 28.10
CA THR A 150 15.64 -6.86 26.80
C THR A 150 16.95 -7.53 26.38
N ALA A 151 17.92 -7.64 27.29
CA ALA A 151 19.21 -8.30 27.00
C ALA A 151 19.06 -9.78 26.62
N PHE A 152 18.09 -10.48 27.22
CA PHE A 152 17.71 -11.85 26.84
C PHE A 152 17.24 -11.92 25.38
N LEU A 153 16.31 -11.04 25.00
CA LEU A 153 15.75 -11.01 23.65
C LEU A 153 16.77 -10.53 22.61
N GLU A 154 17.63 -9.57 22.96
CA GLU A 154 18.75 -9.12 22.12
C GLU A 154 19.67 -10.31 21.80
N ALA A 155 20.10 -11.06 22.82
CA ALA A 155 20.94 -12.25 22.64
C ALA A 155 20.25 -13.33 21.80
N MET A 156 18.94 -13.56 22.01
CA MET A 156 18.18 -14.49 21.16
C MET A 156 18.10 -14.03 19.70
N SER A 157 18.00 -12.72 19.46
CA SER A 157 17.87 -12.14 18.11
C SER A 157 19.16 -12.21 17.27
N GLU A 158 20.32 -12.48 17.89
CA GLU A 158 21.60 -12.59 17.16
C GLU A 158 21.64 -13.82 16.23
N GLU A 159 20.89 -14.88 16.56
CA GLU A 159 20.81 -16.11 15.78
C GLU A 159 19.74 -15.99 14.68
N LYS A 160 20.14 -15.39 13.55
CA LYS A 160 19.26 -15.12 12.41
C LYS A 160 18.68 -16.36 11.73
N SER A 161 19.17 -17.56 12.04
CA SER A 161 18.62 -18.81 11.48
C SER A 161 17.33 -19.27 12.16
N MET A 162 16.92 -18.66 13.27
CA MET A 162 15.70 -19.00 14.01
C MET A 162 14.77 -17.80 14.12
N MET A 163 13.47 -18.08 14.05
CA MET A 163 12.42 -17.09 14.25
C MET A 163 12.28 -16.74 15.74
N LEU A 164 12.16 -15.45 16.03
CA LEU A 164 11.91 -14.94 17.39
C LEU A 164 10.60 -14.16 17.42
N VAL A 165 9.63 -14.65 18.20
CA VAL A 165 8.34 -14.02 18.44
C VAL A 165 8.27 -13.62 19.91
N PHE A 166 7.81 -12.39 20.19
CA PHE A 166 7.56 -11.95 21.56
C PHE A 166 6.06 -11.94 21.84
N GLY A 167 5.63 -12.66 22.86
CA GLY A 167 4.23 -12.68 23.31
C GLY A 167 4.03 -11.90 24.60
N LEU A 168 2.92 -11.19 24.68
CA LEU A 168 2.46 -10.53 25.91
C LEU A 168 0.96 -10.68 26.10
N SER A 169 0.52 -10.73 27.36
CA SER A 169 -0.90 -10.60 27.69
C SER A 169 -1.37 -9.17 27.41
N GLY A 170 -2.57 -9.01 26.84
CA GLY A 170 -3.14 -7.69 26.54
C GLY A 170 -3.18 -6.75 27.75
N ARG A 171 -3.43 -7.29 28.96
CA ARG A 171 -3.41 -6.54 30.22
C ARG A 171 -2.07 -5.82 30.48
N ARG A 172 -0.96 -6.38 30.00
CA ARG A 172 0.39 -5.85 30.26
C ARG A 172 0.75 -4.66 29.37
N VAL A 173 0.01 -4.39 28.32
CA VAL A 173 0.24 -3.21 27.44
C VAL A 173 0.20 -1.91 28.25
N PHE A 174 -0.66 -1.85 29.28
CA PHE A 174 -0.89 -0.64 30.07
C PHE A 174 0.01 -0.50 31.33
N GLY A 175 1.02 -1.37 31.49
CA GLY A 175 1.97 -1.28 32.61
C GLY A 175 2.91 -0.07 32.52
N TYR A 176 3.26 0.54 33.67
CA TYR A 176 4.01 1.81 33.77
C TYR A 176 5.43 1.80 33.14
N GLY A 177 5.97 0.66 32.74
CA GLY A 177 7.21 0.57 31.96
C GLY A 177 7.14 -0.30 30.69
N ALA A 178 6.01 -0.96 30.43
CA ALA A 178 5.89 -2.00 29.40
C ALA A 178 6.00 -1.44 27.97
N VAL A 179 5.26 -0.37 27.66
CA VAL A 179 5.26 0.29 26.35
C VAL A 179 6.67 0.70 25.91
N LYS A 180 7.45 1.30 26.82
CA LYS A 180 8.82 1.74 26.54
C LYS A 180 9.72 0.56 26.16
N ARG A 181 9.57 -0.58 26.82
CA ARG A 181 10.34 -1.80 26.53
C ARG A 181 9.86 -2.48 25.25
N LEU A 182 8.57 -2.46 24.97
CA LEU A 182 8.03 -2.95 23.70
C LEU A 182 8.64 -2.22 22.49
N GLN A 183 8.90 -0.91 22.60
CA GLN A 183 9.62 -0.18 21.54
C GLN A 183 11.06 -0.67 21.34
N GLU A 184 11.75 -1.07 22.40
CA GLU A 184 13.11 -1.62 22.34
C GLU A 184 13.11 -3.05 21.77
N ILE A 185 12.09 -3.83 22.09
CA ILE A 185 11.93 -5.23 21.66
C ILE A 185 11.45 -5.34 20.22
N ASN A 186 10.61 -4.39 19.76
CA ASN A 186 10.03 -4.40 18.42
C ASN A 186 11.05 -4.72 17.30
N PRO A 187 12.22 -4.06 17.18
CA PRO A 187 13.18 -4.38 16.10
C PRO A 187 13.85 -5.75 16.23
N LEU A 188 13.77 -6.42 17.38
CA LEU A 188 14.44 -7.70 17.67
C LEU A 188 13.60 -8.91 17.28
N VAL A 189 12.28 -8.73 17.14
CA VAL A 189 11.32 -9.82 16.91
C VAL A 189 10.60 -9.67 15.58
N GLU A 190 10.14 -10.79 15.05
CA GLU A 190 9.38 -10.83 13.80
C GLU A 190 7.94 -10.37 14.03
N HIS A 191 7.28 -10.93 15.06
CA HIS A 191 5.92 -10.59 15.46
C HIS A 191 5.82 -10.30 16.97
N ILE A 192 4.86 -9.45 17.30
CA ILE A 192 4.37 -9.21 18.67
C ILE A 192 3.00 -9.92 18.79
N PHE A 193 2.97 -11.01 19.54
CA PHE A 193 1.76 -11.79 19.79
C PHE A 193 1.02 -11.26 21.02
N LEU A 194 -0.22 -10.81 20.84
CA LEU A 194 -1.08 -10.31 21.90
C LEU A 194 -2.02 -11.41 22.38
N ASP A 195 -1.76 -11.98 23.54
CA ASP A 195 -2.67 -12.92 24.18
C ASP A 195 -3.83 -12.14 24.83
N MET A 196 -4.97 -12.10 24.13
CA MET A 196 -6.17 -11.38 24.59
C MET A 196 -7.05 -12.24 25.50
N GLY A 197 -6.65 -13.49 25.82
CA GLY A 197 -7.45 -14.44 26.60
C GLY A 197 -7.70 -14.02 28.05
N GLU A 198 -6.89 -13.09 28.56
CA GLU A 198 -6.95 -12.54 29.92
C GLU A 198 -7.65 -11.17 30.00
N LEU A 199 -8.16 -10.64 28.87
CA LEU A 199 -8.92 -9.39 28.83
C LEU A 199 -10.41 -9.63 28.59
N PRO A 200 -11.30 -8.89 29.28
CA PRO A 200 -11.01 -7.81 30.22
C PRO A 200 -10.50 -8.32 31.58
N SER A 201 -9.69 -7.52 32.26
CA SER A 201 -8.99 -7.95 33.46
C SER A 201 -9.89 -7.83 34.69
N ASN A 202 -9.87 -8.84 35.56
CA ASN A 202 -10.54 -8.78 36.85
C ASN A 202 -9.51 -8.78 37.99
N GLU A 203 -9.64 -7.83 38.91
CA GLU A 203 -8.81 -7.79 40.12
C GLU A 203 -9.25 -8.86 41.14
N GLU A 204 -10.55 -9.18 41.15
CA GLU A 204 -11.16 -10.16 42.04
C GLU A 204 -11.61 -11.39 41.22
N PRO A 205 -11.09 -12.60 41.53
CA PRO A 205 -11.43 -13.83 40.78
C PRO A 205 -12.92 -14.20 40.77
N THR A 206 -13.70 -13.67 41.71
CA THR A 206 -15.15 -13.87 41.83
C THR A 206 -15.95 -12.89 40.97
N ARG A 207 -15.33 -11.91 40.32
CA ARG A 207 -16.01 -11.03 39.37
C ARG A 207 -16.07 -11.66 37.99
N ILE A 208 -17.26 -11.66 37.43
CA ILE A 208 -17.57 -12.23 36.12
C ILE A 208 -16.82 -11.46 35.06
N THR A 209 -16.13 -12.20 34.18
CA THR A 209 -15.41 -11.62 33.05
C THR A 209 -15.79 -12.26 31.72
N GLN A 210 -15.58 -11.51 30.65
CA GLN A 210 -15.75 -11.95 29.26
C GLN A 210 -14.39 -12.36 28.66
N ILE A 211 -14.37 -12.83 27.43
CA ILE A 211 -13.17 -13.21 26.68
C ILE A 211 -13.06 -12.37 25.41
N ASN A 212 -11.88 -11.82 25.16
CA ASN A 212 -11.50 -11.12 23.93
C ASN A 212 -12.57 -10.09 23.45
N PRO A 213 -13.07 -9.16 24.28
CA PRO A 213 -14.06 -8.18 23.83
C PRO A 213 -13.45 -7.30 22.73
N LEU A 214 -14.16 -7.15 21.61
CA LEU A 214 -13.66 -6.38 20.47
C LEU A 214 -13.72 -4.88 20.73
N PHE A 215 -14.85 -4.41 21.26
CA PHE A 215 -15.15 -3.02 21.56
C PHE A 215 -15.61 -2.83 23.01
N SER A 216 -15.54 -1.59 23.49
CA SER A 216 -15.96 -1.22 24.84
C SER A 216 -17.47 -1.15 25.00
N ASN A 217 -17.93 -1.27 26.25
CA ASN A 217 -19.29 -0.92 26.63
C ASN A 217 -19.29 -0.18 27.99
N THR A 218 -20.45 -0.09 28.65
CA THR A 218 -20.55 0.59 29.96
C THR A 218 -19.78 -0.10 31.09
N SER A 219 -19.53 -1.41 30.97
CA SER A 219 -18.87 -2.21 32.01
C SER A 219 -17.43 -2.58 31.65
N ILE A 220 -17.08 -2.63 30.36
CA ILE A 220 -15.75 -2.98 29.86
C ILE A 220 -15.08 -1.71 29.32
N PRO A 221 -13.99 -1.24 29.95
CA PRO A 221 -13.22 -0.08 29.49
C PRO A 221 -12.63 -0.28 28.09
N PHE A 222 -12.38 0.82 27.37
CA PHE A 222 -11.79 0.79 26.03
C PHE A 222 -10.42 0.10 26.01
N GLU A 223 -9.59 0.41 26.99
CA GLU A 223 -8.25 -0.15 27.15
C GLU A 223 -8.29 -1.69 27.32
N GLU A 224 -9.35 -2.24 27.89
CA GLU A 224 -9.49 -3.68 28.12
C GLU A 224 -10.12 -4.45 26.95
N THR A 225 -10.07 -3.87 25.75
CA THR A 225 -10.60 -4.47 24.52
C THR A 225 -9.50 -4.73 23.50
N ILE A 226 -9.78 -5.56 22.49
CA ILE A 226 -8.87 -5.77 21.36
C ILE A 226 -8.57 -4.43 20.68
N GLN A 227 -9.60 -3.63 20.39
CA GLN A 227 -9.41 -2.32 19.75
C GLN A 227 -8.50 -1.42 20.59
N GLY A 228 -8.81 -1.20 21.86
CA GLY A 228 -8.03 -0.26 22.68
C GLY A 228 -6.61 -0.73 22.95
N THR A 229 -6.38 -2.04 23.12
CA THR A 229 -5.04 -2.60 23.27
C THR A 229 -4.18 -2.35 22.03
N VAL A 230 -4.75 -2.59 20.85
CA VAL A 230 -4.00 -2.39 19.60
C VAL A 230 -3.80 -0.91 19.29
N ASP A 231 -4.82 -0.08 19.49
CA ASP A 231 -4.72 1.37 19.27
C ASP A 231 -3.63 2.01 20.14
N GLU A 232 -3.47 1.57 21.39
CA GLU A 232 -2.40 2.05 22.27
C GLU A 232 -1.01 1.63 21.76
N LEU A 233 -0.85 0.39 21.32
CA LEU A 233 0.42 -0.08 20.72
C LEU A 233 0.77 0.69 19.44
N VAL A 234 -0.22 0.95 18.59
CA VAL A 234 -0.05 1.69 17.33
C VAL A 234 0.29 3.16 17.61
N LYS A 235 -0.37 3.79 18.57
CA LYS A 235 -0.06 5.13 19.05
C LYS A 235 1.39 5.24 19.53
N GLU A 236 1.91 4.18 20.14
CA GLU A 236 3.27 4.07 20.65
C GLU A 236 4.29 3.61 19.58
N GLY A 237 3.87 3.49 18.31
CA GLY A 237 4.76 3.25 17.18
C GLY A 237 5.03 1.77 16.87
N ILE A 238 4.26 0.85 17.45
CA ILE A 238 4.23 -0.54 17.00
C ILE A 238 3.38 -0.60 15.73
N LEU A 239 3.90 -1.24 14.68
CA LEU A 239 3.17 -1.35 13.43
C LEU A 239 2.03 -2.36 13.52
N PRO A 240 0.85 -2.05 12.97
CA PRO A 240 -0.20 -3.04 12.74
C PRO A 240 0.35 -4.33 12.13
N ALA A 241 1.15 -4.22 11.06
CA ALA A 241 1.71 -5.35 10.32
C ALA A 241 2.70 -6.23 11.11
N ARG A 242 2.97 -5.92 12.38
CA ARG A 242 3.77 -6.74 13.30
C ARG A 242 2.95 -7.36 14.43
N ILE A 243 1.69 -6.98 14.57
CA ILE A 243 0.80 -7.41 15.64
C ILE A 243 0.07 -8.67 15.19
N VAL A 244 0.10 -9.69 16.04
CA VAL A 244 -0.72 -10.89 15.91
C VAL A 244 -1.70 -10.93 17.08
N VAL A 245 -3.01 -10.93 16.80
CA VAL A 245 -4.03 -10.93 17.86
C VAL A 245 -4.41 -12.38 18.22
N GLY A 246 -4.18 -12.78 19.47
CA GLY A 246 -4.54 -14.10 20.00
C GLY A 246 -5.97 -14.13 20.53
N LEU A 247 -6.79 -15.02 19.99
CA LEU A 247 -8.16 -15.31 20.39
C LEU A 247 -8.25 -16.64 21.14
N THR A 248 -9.26 -16.78 21.99
CA THR A 248 -9.46 -17.97 22.83
C THR A 248 -10.52 -18.90 22.22
N ALA A 249 -10.19 -20.17 22.05
CA ALA A 249 -11.11 -21.22 21.57
C ALA A 249 -12.09 -21.69 22.66
N GLY A 250 -11.62 -21.82 23.90
CA GLY A 250 -12.46 -22.06 25.08
C GLY A 250 -13.05 -20.78 25.67
N GLY A 251 -13.27 -20.75 26.99
CA GLY A 251 -13.70 -19.52 27.67
C GLY A 251 -13.78 -19.63 29.19
N TRP A 252 -14.68 -18.85 29.79
CA TRP A 252 -14.89 -18.81 31.24
C TRP A 252 -16.25 -19.37 31.64
N LYS A 253 -16.30 -20.05 32.79
CA LYS A 253 -17.52 -20.51 33.46
C LYS A 253 -17.60 -19.89 34.86
N PHE A 254 -18.77 -19.36 35.20
CA PHE A 254 -19.12 -18.79 36.50
C PHE A 254 -20.44 -19.38 37.00
N GLU A 255 -20.59 -19.44 38.32
CA GLU A 255 -21.85 -19.75 38.99
C GLU A 255 -22.44 -18.46 39.58
N ILE A 256 -23.67 -18.14 39.18
CA ILE A 256 -24.37 -16.89 39.50
C ILE A 256 -25.21 -17.07 40.76
N LYS A 257 -25.34 -16.02 41.59
CA LYS A 257 -26.17 -16.08 42.80
C LYS A 257 -27.64 -16.28 42.43
N GLU A 258 -28.38 -17.09 43.20
CA GLU A 258 -29.81 -17.35 42.95
C GLU A 258 -30.69 -16.09 42.90
N SER A 259 -30.27 -15.00 43.55
CA SER A 259 -30.97 -13.72 43.54
C SER A 259 -30.77 -12.88 42.27
N GLN A 260 -29.88 -13.30 41.36
CA GLN A 260 -29.55 -12.56 40.14
C GLN A 260 -30.14 -13.26 38.91
N ASP A 261 -30.65 -12.48 37.95
CA ASP A 261 -31.12 -12.96 36.65
C ASP A 261 -29.91 -13.25 35.72
N PRO A 262 -29.66 -14.52 35.35
CA PRO A 262 -28.55 -14.90 34.48
C PRO A 262 -28.54 -14.21 33.11
N LEU A 263 -29.71 -13.78 32.61
CA LEU A 263 -29.83 -13.09 31.31
C LEU A 263 -29.43 -11.61 31.38
N ARG A 264 -29.29 -11.04 32.58
CA ARG A 264 -28.96 -9.63 32.82
C ARG A 264 -27.59 -9.42 33.45
N ILE A 265 -26.78 -10.46 33.49
CA ILE A 265 -25.42 -10.42 34.01
C ILE A 265 -24.50 -9.67 33.04
N SER A 266 -23.67 -8.78 33.59
CA SER A 266 -22.63 -8.05 32.86
C SER A 266 -21.26 -8.25 33.52
N HIS A 267 -20.21 -7.86 32.80
CA HIS A 267 -18.85 -7.86 33.33
C HIS A 267 -18.75 -7.10 34.66
N GLY A 268 -18.00 -7.65 35.63
CA GLY A 268 -17.75 -7.02 36.93
C GLY A 268 -18.72 -7.43 38.05
N ILE A 269 -19.82 -8.14 37.75
CA ILE A 269 -20.76 -8.63 38.77
C ILE A 269 -20.15 -9.81 39.55
N TYR A 270 -20.47 -9.91 40.85
CA TYR A 270 -20.03 -10.98 41.74
C TYR A 270 -20.74 -12.31 41.49
N ALA A 271 -19.95 -13.35 41.20
CA ALA A 271 -20.33 -14.76 41.19
C ALA A 271 -20.30 -15.38 42.61
N VAL A 272 -20.78 -16.62 42.73
CA VAL A 272 -20.74 -17.43 43.96
C VAL A 272 -19.31 -17.87 44.28
N GLU A 273 -18.58 -18.33 43.25
CA GLU A 273 -17.20 -18.78 43.35
C GLU A 273 -16.31 -18.13 42.27
N ALA A 274 -15.00 -18.35 42.38
CA ALA A 274 -14.05 -17.90 41.37
C ALA A 274 -14.33 -18.56 40.01
N GLY A 275 -14.17 -17.80 38.93
CA GLY A 275 -14.35 -18.30 37.57
C GLY A 275 -13.39 -19.46 37.25
N LYS A 276 -13.88 -20.42 36.45
CA LYS A 276 -13.09 -21.57 35.98
C LYS A 276 -12.96 -21.52 34.45
N ARG A 277 -11.76 -21.81 33.93
CA ARG A 277 -11.57 -22.00 32.49
C ARG A 277 -12.35 -23.23 32.03
N VAL A 278 -12.99 -23.13 30.88
CA VAL A 278 -13.77 -24.21 30.28
C VAL A 278 -13.39 -24.38 28.81
N ALA A 279 -13.15 -25.62 28.39
CA ALA A 279 -12.94 -25.96 26.99
C ALA A 279 -14.27 -25.94 26.23
N TYR A 280 -14.24 -25.65 24.93
CA TYR A 280 -15.43 -25.63 24.09
C TYR A 280 -16.14 -27.00 24.10
N GLN A 281 -15.39 -28.11 24.04
CA GLN A 281 -15.94 -29.49 24.14
C GLN A 281 -16.73 -29.77 25.45
N ASP A 282 -16.45 -29.03 26.51
CA ASP A 282 -17.15 -29.18 27.79
C ASP A 282 -18.29 -28.18 27.93
N ALA A 283 -18.10 -26.96 27.43
CA ALA A 283 -19.14 -25.93 27.42
C ALA A 283 -20.31 -26.32 26.50
N CYS A 284 -20.08 -26.96 25.35
CA CYS A 284 -21.13 -27.34 24.41
C CYS A 284 -22.12 -28.38 24.97
N LYS A 285 -21.69 -29.18 25.97
CA LYS A 285 -22.55 -30.17 26.63
C LYS A 285 -23.63 -29.51 27.48
N ALA A 286 -23.40 -28.27 27.94
CA ALA A 286 -24.41 -27.48 28.61
C ALA A 286 -25.39 -26.92 27.55
N ARG A 287 -26.53 -27.61 27.37
CA ARG A 287 -27.63 -27.23 26.45
C ARG A 287 -28.39 -25.98 26.96
N GLY A 288 -27.69 -24.85 27.03
CA GLY A 288 -28.18 -23.56 27.53
C GLY A 288 -28.69 -22.62 26.43
N ALA A 289 -29.31 -21.52 26.85
CA ALA A 289 -29.67 -20.42 25.95
C ALA A 289 -28.42 -19.60 25.60
N VAL A 290 -28.30 -19.16 24.34
CA VAL A 290 -27.19 -18.33 23.86
C VAL A 290 -27.65 -16.88 23.70
N ILE A 291 -26.90 -15.96 24.30
CA ILE A 291 -27.10 -14.52 24.25
C ILE A 291 -25.93 -13.90 23.50
N TYR A 292 -26.24 -12.99 22.57
CA TYR A 292 -25.25 -12.25 21.81
C TYR A 292 -25.14 -10.82 22.33
N ASP A 293 -23.96 -10.44 22.82
CA ASP A 293 -23.62 -9.04 23.08
C ASP A 293 -22.90 -8.46 21.85
N TRP A 294 -23.68 -7.91 20.91
CA TRP A 294 -23.15 -7.29 19.69
C TRP A 294 -22.37 -6.01 19.95
N LYS A 295 -22.43 -5.40 21.15
CA LYS A 295 -21.61 -4.22 21.44
C LYS A 295 -20.16 -4.64 21.68
N THR A 296 -19.93 -5.70 22.45
CA THR A 296 -18.59 -6.21 22.76
C THR A 296 -18.14 -7.33 21.82
N MET A 297 -19.03 -7.77 20.92
CA MET A 297 -18.89 -8.94 20.06
C MET A 297 -18.63 -10.21 20.88
N ASN A 298 -19.53 -10.56 21.81
CA ASN A 298 -19.37 -11.74 22.67
C ASN A 298 -20.59 -12.66 22.67
N GLU A 299 -20.32 -13.95 22.86
CA GLU A 299 -21.33 -15.02 22.97
C GLU A 299 -21.38 -15.56 24.40
N ILE A 300 -22.56 -15.58 24.98
CA ILE A 300 -22.79 -15.96 26.36
C ILE A 300 -23.78 -17.11 26.39
N THR A 301 -23.37 -18.25 26.95
CA THR A 301 -24.21 -19.42 27.15
C THR A 301 -24.66 -19.49 28.60
N VAL A 302 -25.97 -19.53 28.81
CA VAL A 302 -26.60 -19.58 30.13
C VAL A 302 -27.36 -20.89 30.30
N TYR A 303 -27.08 -21.61 31.38
CA TYR A 303 -27.80 -22.83 31.76
C TYR A 303 -28.07 -22.83 33.26
N ARG A 304 -29.33 -22.65 33.68
CA ARG A 304 -29.70 -22.39 35.08
C ARG A 304 -28.87 -21.22 35.63
N GLN A 305 -28.19 -21.39 36.76
CA GLN A 305 -27.28 -20.39 37.34
C GLN A 305 -25.85 -20.49 36.81
N MET A 306 -25.57 -21.34 35.83
CA MET A 306 -24.27 -21.34 35.15
C MET A 306 -24.25 -20.32 34.03
N TRP A 307 -23.27 -19.41 34.10
CA TRP A 307 -23.01 -18.40 33.10
C TRP A 307 -21.65 -18.67 32.47
N MET A 308 -21.61 -18.82 31.15
CA MET A 308 -20.38 -19.13 30.43
C MET A 308 -20.19 -18.15 29.27
N ASN A 309 -18.99 -17.60 29.11
CA ASN A 309 -18.64 -16.82 27.93
C ASN A 309 -17.69 -17.65 27.07
N VAL A 310 -18.27 -18.30 26.06
CA VAL A 310 -17.63 -19.23 25.13
C VAL A 310 -18.33 -19.04 23.79
N ASN A 311 -17.58 -19.05 22.69
CA ASN A 311 -18.13 -18.85 21.34
C ASN A 311 -18.86 -20.13 20.88
N LEU A 312 -20.16 -20.26 21.16
CA LEU A 312 -20.99 -21.45 20.89
C LEU A 312 -22.35 -21.06 20.29
N PRO A 313 -22.99 -21.90 19.45
CA PRO A 313 -22.44 -23.05 18.71
C PRO A 313 -21.93 -22.67 17.30
N LEU A 314 -22.33 -21.50 16.78
CA LEU A 314 -22.00 -21.04 15.43
C LEU A 314 -20.81 -20.07 15.38
N MET A 315 -20.25 -19.69 16.54
CA MET A 315 -19.08 -18.81 16.65
C MET A 315 -19.22 -17.50 15.85
N LYS A 316 -20.42 -16.91 15.81
CA LYS A 316 -20.71 -15.69 15.05
C LYS A 316 -19.86 -14.52 15.56
N ALA A 317 -19.81 -14.32 16.87
CA ALA A 317 -19.02 -13.28 17.52
C ALA A 317 -17.53 -13.44 17.24
N MET A 318 -17.01 -14.67 17.30
CA MET A 318 -15.63 -14.97 16.95
C MET A 318 -15.35 -14.71 15.47
N GLY A 319 -16.28 -15.06 14.59
CA GLY A 319 -16.16 -14.80 13.15
C GLY A 319 -16.06 -13.31 12.83
N GLU A 320 -16.88 -12.47 13.48
CA GLU A 320 -16.80 -11.02 13.32
C GLU A 320 -15.50 -10.43 13.89
N LYS A 321 -14.97 -10.97 15.00
CA LYS A 321 -13.62 -10.60 15.50
C LYS A 321 -12.53 -10.93 14.48
N ILE A 322 -12.55 -12.14 13.93
CA ILE A 322 -11.56 -12.57 12.93
C ILE A 322 -11.66 -11.71 11.67
N LYS A 323 -12.87 -11.45 11.15
CA LYS A 323 -13.07 -10.54 10.01
C LYS A 323 -12.55 -9.13 10.28
N TRP A 324 -12.82 -8.59 11.47
CA TRP A 324 -12.28 -7.29 11.85
C TRP A 324 -10.75 -7.31 11.85
N ILE A 325 -10.12 -8.31 12.47
CA ILE A 325 -8.66 -8.50 12.48
C ILE A 325 -8.10 -8.62 11.06
N LEU A 326 -8.74 -9.40 10.19
CA LEU A 326 -8.34 -9.58 8.78
C LEU A 326 -8.54 -8.32 7.93
N GLY A 327 -9.53 -7.50 8.27
CA GLY A 327 -9.74 -6.18 7.67
C GLY A 327 -8.71 -5.15 8.15
N GLN A 328 -8.09 -5.37 9.32
CA GLN A 328 -6.98 -4.58 9.78
C GLN A 328 -5.68 -4.98 9.07
N LYS A 329 -4.72 -4.05 8.98
CA LYS A 329 -3.37 -4.32 8.45
C LYS A 329 -2.49 -5.08 9.45
N PHE A 330 -3.06 -6.00 10.21
CA PHE A 330 -2.32 -6.79 11.18
C PHE A 330 -1.49 -7.88 10.52
N ALA A 331 -0.45 -8.37 11.20
CA ALA A 331 0.32 -9.51 10.69
C ALA A 331 -0.60 -10.72 10.54
N GLY A 332 -1.51 -10.90 11.51
CA GLY A 332 -2.54 -11.93 11.48
C GLY A 332 -3.16 -12.17 12.85
N PHE A 333 -3.55 -13.40 13.13
CA PHE A 333 -4.19 -13.77 14.39
C PHE A 333 -3.76 -15.17 14.83
N GLY A 334 -4.02 -15.49 16.10
CA GLY A 334 -3.84 -16.84 16.61
C GLY A 334 -5.09 -17.36 17.29
N ILE A 335 -5.32 -18.66 17.19
CA ILE A 335 -6.32 -19.35 17.99
C ILE A 335 -5.59 -20.12 19.07
N SER A 336 -6.03 -19.94 20.32
CA SER A 336 -5.46 -20.64 21.49
C SER A 336 -5.56 -22.16 21.36
N ASP A 337 -5.04 -22.87 22.36
CA ASP A 337 -4.87 -24.33 22.38
C ASP A 337 -5.97 -25.15 21.66
N ALA A 338 -5.58 -25.87 20.60
CA ALA A 338 -6.43 -26.75 19.81
C ALA A 338 -7.07 -27.87 20.64
N LEU A 339 -6.48 -28.24 21.78
CA LEU A 339 -7.07 -29.23 22.69
C LEU A 339 -8.28 -28.66 23.46
N THR A 340 -8.43 -27.34 23.53
CA THR A 340 -9.56 -26.66 24.19
C THR A 340 -10.72 -26.30 23.26
N ASP A 341 -10.59 -26.57 21.96
CA ASP A 341 -11.61 -26.34 20.94
C ASP A 341 -12.60 -27.52 20.96
N ASP A 342 -12.53 -28.45 20.02
CA ASP A 342 -13.20 -29.76 20.09
C ASP A 342 -12.47 -30.74 19.16
N PRO A 343 -11.30 -31.25 19.56
CA PRO A 343 -10.45 -32.04 18.66
C PRO A 343 -11.08 -33.35 18.19
N ARG A 344 -12.16 -33.81 18.84
CA ARG A 344 -12.86 -35.07 18.50
C ARG A 344 -14.21 -34.87 17.80
N GLY A 345 -14.74 -33.64 17.79
CA GLY A 345 -16.08 -33.38 17.25
C GLY A 345 -17.20 -33.88 18.17
N ASP A 346 -16.94 -33.94 19.48
CA ASP A 346 -17.89 -34.48 20.48
C ASP A 346 -19.17 -33.60 20.59
N CYS A 347 -19.11 -32.35 20.12
CA CYS A 347 -20.21 -31.39 20.18
C CYS A 347 -21.24 -31.47 19.03
N GLY A 348 -21.10 -32.45 18.12
CA GLY A 348 -21.99 -32.59 16.95
C GLY A 348 -21.71 -31.59 15.81
N THR A 349 -20.59 -30.87 15.91
CA THR A 349 -19.97 -30.08 14.82
C THR A 349 -18.73 -30.81 14.34
N ASP A 350 -18.24 -30.50 13.14
CA ASP A 350 -16.96 -31.04 12.68
C ASP A 350 -15.81 -30.68 13.68
N PRO A 351 -14.78 -31.52 13.85
CA PRO A 351 -13.73 -31.31 14.87
C PRO A 351 -12.98 -29.98 14.73
N LEU A 352 -12.57 -29.34 15.82
CA LEU A 352 -11.85 -28.05 15.85
C LEU A 352 -12.64 -26.88 15.21
N PRO A 353 -13.84 -26.55 15.71
CA PRO A 353 -14.70 -25.52 15.11
C PRO A 353 -14.06 -24.13 15.07
N ALA A 354 -13.30 -23.69 16.08
CA ALA A 354 -12.64 -22.38 16.06
C ALA A 354 -11.54 -22.32 14.98
N HIS A 355 -10.70 -23.35 14.92
CA HIS A 355 -9.64 -23.43 13.92
C HIS A 355 -10.19 -23.61 12.49
N ARG A 356 -11.31 -24.34 12.34
CA ARG A 356 -12.00 -24.46 11.05
C ARG A 356 -12.63 -23.14 10.62
N LEU A 357 -13.29 -22.42 11.53
CA LEU A 357 -13.82 -21.10 11.23
C LEU A 357 -12.71 -20.13 10.80
N ALA A 358 -11.59 -20.12 11.53
CA ALA A 358 -10.40 -19.36 11.16
C ALA A 358 -9.90 -19.71 9.75
N MET A 359 -9.76 -20.99 9.44
CA MET A 359 -9.37 -21.46 8.11
C MET A 359 -10.35 -21.02 7.02
N GLN A 360 -11.65 -21.14 7.26
CA GLN A 360 -12.69 -20.73 6.32
C GLN A 360 -12.63 -19.22 6.08
N LEU A 361 -12.47 -18.41 7.13
CA LEU A 361 -12.39 -16.96 7.00
C LEU A 361 -11.09 -16.50 6.33
N ILE A 362 -9.94 -17.11 6.62
CA ILE A 362 -8.68 -16.81 5.92
C ILE A 362 -8.83 -17.07 4.41
N ARG A 363 -9.48 -18.18 4.03
CA ARG A 363 -9.69 -18.52 2.61
C ARG A 363 -10.74 -17.65 1.92
N ASN A 364 -11.72 -17.15 2.68
CA ASN A 364 -12.90 -16.47 2.15
C ASN A 364 -12.92 -14.97 2.43
N THR A 365 -11.89 -14.39 3.03
CA THR A 365 -11.84 -12.96 3.35
C THR A 365 -10.68 -12.31 2.61
N ILE A 366 -10.97 -11.26 1.86
CA ILE A 366 -10.00 -10.45 1.14
C ILE A 366 -9.90 -9.10 1.88
N PRO A 367 -8.73 -8.70 2.40
CA PRO A 367 -8.56 -7.38 2.98
C PRO A 367 -8.90 -6.30 1.95
N ALA A 368 -9.75 -5.32 2.29
CA ALA A 368 -9.95 -4.19 1.38
C ALA A 368 -8.71 -3.33 1.33
N ASN A 369 -8.26 -3.11 0.10
CA ASN A 369 -7.58 -1.89 -0.25
C ASN A 369 -8.43 -1.26 -1.35
N PRO A 370 -9.25 -0.23 -1.06
CA PRO A 370 -10.03 0.41 -2.11
C PRO A 370 -9.07 1.00 -3.15
N ALA A 371 -9.43 0.87 -4.43
CA ALA A 371 -8.66 1.47 -5.50
C ALA A 371 -8.52 2.99 -5.26
N LYS A 372 -7.28 3.48 -5.22
CA LYS A 372 -7.00 4.90 -4.94
C LYS A 372 -7.50 5.83 -6.05
N CYS A 373 -7.83 5.26 -7.20
CA CYS A 373 -8.14 5.92 -8.45
C CYS A 373 -9.21 5.17 -9.23
N THR A 374 -9.98 5.91 -10.03
CA THR A 374 -10.94 5.31 -10.96
C THR A 374 -10.22 4.47 -12.00
N ARG A 375 -10.41 3.16 -11.88
CA ARG A 375 -9.98 2.12 -12.82
C ARG A 375 -11.14 1.19 -13.12
N LEU A 376 -11.53 1.10 -14.39
CA LEU A 376 -12.57 0.21 -14.88
C LEU A 376 -11.92 -1.05 -15.44
N CYS A 377 -12.41 -2.22 -15.03
CA CYS A 377 -11.88 -3.51 -15.44
C CYS A 377 -12.97 -4.28 -16.17
N TYR A 378 -12.82 -4.50 -17.48
CA TYR A 378 -13.87 -5.13 -18.29
C TYR A 378 -13.69 -6.64 -18.37
N LEU A 379 -14.82 -7.33 -18.28
CA LEU A 379 -14.99 -8.76 -18.51
C LEU A 379 -16.11 -8.98 -19.54
N ASP A 380 -15.85 -9.88 -20.48
CA ASP A 380 -16.81 -10.32 -21.48
C ASP A 380 -17.26 -11.75 -21.13
N PRO A 381 -18.54 -11.98 -20.78
CA PRO A 381 -19.01 -13.28 -20.31
C PRO A 381 -18.85 -14.40 -21.36
N GLU A 382 -18.77 -14.07 -22.64
CA GLU A 382 -18.57 -15.05 -23.70
C GLU A 382 -17.13 -15.56 -23.77
N GLN A 383 -16.17 -14.73 -23.34
CA GLN A 383 -14.73 -15.01 -23.40
C GLN A 383 -14.15 -15.48 -22.06
N VAL A 384 -14.84 -15.20 -20.95
CA VAL A 384 -14.40 -15.58 -19.62
C VAL A 384 -14.76 -17.04 -19.36
N GLU A 385 -13.75 -17.87 -19.14
CA GLU A 385 -13.93 -19.27 -18.74
C GLU A 385 -14.51 -19.39 -17.32
N GLU A 386 -15.27 -20.46 -17.06
CA GLU A 386 -15.84 -20.75 -15.74
C GLU A 386 -14.75 -20.87 -14.65
N THR A 387 -13.56 -21.30 -15.04
CA THR A 387 -12.35 -21.48 -14.21
C THR A 387 -11.61 -20.17 -13.91
N PHE A 388 -12.02 -19.02 -14.45
CA PHE A 388 -11.35 -17.72 -14.26
C PHE A 388 -11.06 -17.45 -12.76
N PRO A 389 -9.79 -17.32 -12.34
CA PRO A 389 -9.45 -17.26 -10.91
C PRO A 389 -9.64 -15.84 -10.37
N ILE A 390 -10.90 -15.40 -10.26
CA ILE A 390 -11.26 -14.05 -9.78
C ILE A 390 -10.71 -13.74 -8.39
N ASP A 391 -10.51 -14.76 -7.55
CA ASP A 391 -9.93 -14.59 -6.21
C ASP A 391 -8.46 -14.10 -6.26
N ASN A 392 -7.76 -14.25 -7.38
CA ASN A 392 -6.42 -13.68 -7.58
C ASN A 392 -6.47 -12.17 -7.88
N LEU A 393 -7.63 -11.60 -8.20
CA LEU A 393 -7.79 -10.17 -8.46
C LEU A 393 -7.74 -9.41 -7.13
N ARG A 394 -6.73 -8.55 -6.98
CA ARG A 394 -6.61 -7.70 -5.80
C ARG A 394 -7.68 -6.62 -5.77
N SER A 395 -8.22 -6.35 -4.58
CA SER A 395 -9.29 -5.36 -4.37
C SER A 395 -8.89 -3.93 -4.76
N ASP A 396 -7.58 -3.58 -4.77
CA ASP A 396 -7.09 -2.25 -5.14
C ASP A 396 -6.85 -2.04 -6.64
N TYR A 397 -6.95 -3.11 -7.44
CA TYR A 397 -6.73 -3.02 -8.88
C TYR A 397 -7.91 -2.39 -9.61
N CYS A 398 -9.13 -2.62 -9.16
CA CYS A 398 -10.32 -2.14 -9.84
C CYS A 398 -11.15 -1.28 -8.90
N SER A 399 -11.59 -0.12 -9.37
CA SER A 399 -12.65 0.64 -8.69
C SER A 399 -14.03 0.20 -9.17
N HIS A 400 -14.11 -0.26 -10.43
CA HIS A 400 -15.31 -0.71 -11.09
C HIS A 400 -14.98 -1.99 -11.88
N ILE A 401 -15.84 -3.00 -11.79
CA ILE A 401 -15.88 -4.14 -12.69
C ILE A 401 -16.99 -3.89 -13.70
N VAL A 402 -16.68 -3.92 -14.98
CA VAL A 402 -17.67 -3.74 -16.05
C VAL A 402 -17.91 -5.08 -16.73
N VAL A 403 -19.16 -5.51 -16.78
CA VAL A 403 -19.56 -6.77 -17.40
C VAL A 403 -20.51 -6.45 -18.54
N HIS A 404 -20.20 -6.93 -19.75
CA HIS A 404 -21.20 -6.94 -20.81
C HIS A 404 -22.36 -7.85 -20.37
N TYR A 405 -23.55 -7.26 -20.25
CA TYR A 405 -24.68 -7.94 -19.59
C TYR A 405 -25.96 -7.86 -20.40
N PHE A 406 -26.22 -6.73 -21.04
CA PHE A 406 -27.43 -6.54 -21.83
C PHE A 406 -27.09 -6.49 -23.32
N ASP A 407 -27.91 -7.19 -24.09
CA ASP A 407 -27.97 -7.14 -25.53
C ASP A 407 -29.29 -6.54 -25.99
N LEU A 408 -29.28 -6.03 -27.21
CA LEU A 408 -30.49 -5.53 -27.86
C LEU A 408 -31.02 -6.58 -28.82
N ASP A 409 -32.30 -6.89 -28.70
CA ASP A 409 -32.99 -7.82 -29.59
C ASP A 409 -34.19 -7.15 -30.24
N LEU A 410 -34.46 -7.49 -31.50
CA LEU A 410 -35.52 -6.85 -32.28
C LEU A 410 -36.93 -7.25 -31.81
N LYS A 411 -37.07 -8.35 -31.07
CA LYS A 411 -38.37 -8.84 -30.55
C LYS A 411 -38.60 -8.43 -29.11
N ASN A 412 -37.58 -8.61 -28.28
CA ASN A 412 -37.68 -8.46 -26.83
C ASN A 412 -37.05 -7.16 -26.32
N ASN A 413 -36.62 -6.25 -27.21
CA ASN A 413 -35.95 -4.99 -26.91
C ASN A 413 -34.62 -5.17 -26.17
N VAL A 414 -34.64 -5.60 -24.91
CA VAL A 414 -33.48 -5.85 -24.05
C VAL A 414 -33.45 -7.32 -23.60
N VAL A 415 -32.32 -7.99 -23.82
CA VAL A 415 -32.10 -9.37 -23.37
C VAL A 415 -30.79 -9.48 -22.58
N VAL A 416 -30.73 -10.44 -21.66
CA VAL A 416 -29.49 -10.72 -20.90
C VAL A 416 -28.58 -11.59 -21.76
N ALA A 417 -27.32 -11.19 -21.89
CA ALA A 417 -26.30 -11.91 -22.64
C ALA A 417 -26.05 -13.30 -22.04
N GLU A 418 -25.71 -14.26 -22.89
CA GLU A 418 -25.45 -15.64 -22.45
C GLU A 418 -24.28 -15.68 -21.46
N LYS A 419 -24.40 -16.45 -20.37
CA LYS A 419 -23.42 -16.54 -19.27
C LYS A 419 -23.19 -15.27 -18.44
N ALA A 420 -23.85 -14.15 -18.75
CA ALA A 420 -23.66 -12.91 -17.98
C ALA A 420 -24.12 -13.06 -16.51
N GLU A 421 -25.25 -13.72 -16.27
CA GLU A 421 -25.77 -13.96 -14.92
C GLU A 421 -24.81 -14.79 -14.06
N SER A 422 -24.20 -15.84 -14.63
CA SER A 422 -23.28 -16.71 -13.89
C SER A 422 -21.99 -15.98 -13.54
N LEU A 423 -21.47 -15.14 -14.46
CA LEU A 423 -20.31 -14.30 -14.21
C LEU A 423 -20.60 -13.22 -13.16
N VAL A 424 -21.74 -12.52 -13.24
CA VAL A 424 -22.14 -11.53 -12.22
C VAL A 424 -22.28 -12.18 -10.85
N LYS A 425 -22.91 -13.35 -10.77
CA LYS A 425 -23.03 -14.10 -9.51
C LYS A 425 -21.65 -14.43 -8.91
N LYS A 426 -20.69 -14.83 -9.75
CA LYS A 426 -19.30 -15.09 -9.33
C LYS A 426 -18.60 -13.82 -8.84
N ILE A 427 -18.82 -12.69 -9.51
CA ILE A 427 -18.29 -11.38 -9.09
C ILE A 427 -18.90 -10.95 -7.75
N ASP A 428 -20.21 -11.08 -7.56
CA ASP A 428 -20.85 -10.72 -6.29
C ASP A 428 -20.38 -11.59 -5.14
N GLN A 429 -20.21 -12.90 -5.37
CA GLN A 429 -19.59 -13.79 -4.38
C GLN A 429 -18.19 -13.29 -4.00
N TRP A 430 -17.35 -12.93 -4.97
CA TRP A 430 -16.04 -12.33 -4.70
C TRP A 430 -16.15 -10.99 -3.96
N ARG A 431 -17.06 -10.09 -4.35
CA ARG A 431 -17.29 -8.80 -3.67
C ARG A 431 -17.67 -8.99 -2.19
N THR A 432 -18.49 -9.99 -1.86
CA THR A 432 -18.86 -10.28 -0.46
C THR A 432 -17.69 -10.78 0.40
N LYS A 433 -16.61 -11.27 -0.21
CA LYS A 433 -15.37 -11.65 0.50
C LYS A 433 -14.54 -10.43 0.89
N ILE A 434 -14.72 -9.28 0.23
CA ILE A 434 -13.94 -8.07 0.47
C ILE A 434 -14.52 -7.31 1.66
N VAL A 435 -13.72 -7.12 2.71
CA VAL A 435 -14.13 -6.37 3.92
C VAL A 435 -14.20 -4.87 3.59
N GLU A 436 -15.07 -4.08 4.24
CA GLU A 436 -15.21 -2.62 4.03
C GLU A 436 -15.71 -2.13 2.66
N ILE A 437 -14.86 -2.15 1.62
CA ILE A 437 -15.15 -1.49 0.32
C ILE A 437 -14.76 -2.41 -0.85
N ALA A 438 -15.76 -3.00 -1.50
CA ALA A 438 -15.60 -3.75 -2.75
C ALA A 438 -15.71 -2.82 -3.98
N PRO A 439 -15.15 -3.21 -5.14
CA PRO A 439 -15.37 -2.49 -6.39
C PRO A 439 -16.84 -2.46 -6.79
N LYS A 440 -17.24 -1.37 -7.45
CA LYS A 440 -18.58 -1.22 -8.01
C LYS A 440 -18.78 -2.14 -9.21
N LEU A 441 -19.99 -2.66 -9.38
CA LEU A 441 -20.36 -3.46 -10.55
C LEU A 441 -21.13 -2.60 -11.55
N ILE A 442 -20.65 -2.53 -12.79
CA ILE A 442 -21.33 -1.86 -13.90
C ILE A 442 -21.79 -2.91 -14.91
N LEU A 443 -23.07 -2.88 -15.26
CA LEU A 443 -23.62 -3.71 -16.34
C LEU A 443 -23.62 -2.91 -17.64
N SER A 444 -23.07 -3.48 -18.72
CA SER A 444 -22.94 -2.80 -20.01
C SER A 444 -23.95 -3.32 -21.04
N LEU A 445 -24.53 -2.39 -21.79
CA LEU A 445 -25.49 -2.62 -22.86
C LEU A 445 -24.84 -2.47 -24.24
N GLY A 446 -25.02 -3.48 -25.07
CA GLY A 446 -24.97 -3.36 -26.53
C GLY A 446 -23.59 -3.28 -27.18
N SER A 447 -22.51 -3.60 -26.45
CA SER A 447 -21.14 -3.69 -27.00
C SER A 447 -20.97 -4.72 -28.12
N LYS A 448 -21.95 -5.61 -28.31
CA LYS A 448 -22.00 -6.65 -29.35
C LYS A 448 -23.05 -6.37 -30.43
N GLN A 449 -23.67 -5.19 -30.43
CA GLN A 449 -24.80 -4.89 -31.31
C GLN A 449 -24.39 -4.04 -32.49
N VAL A 450 -24.83 -4.45 -33.68
CA VAL A 450 -24.61 -3.73 -34.94
C VAL A 450 -25.44 -2.45 -34.99
N THR A 451 -24.96 -1.44 -35.73
CA THR A 451 -25.58 -0.11 -35.80
C THR A 451 -27.04 -0.17 -36.28
N GLY A 452 -27.39 -1.12 -37.16
CA GLY A 452 -28.77 -1.30 -37.63
C GLY A 452 -29.77 -1.70 -36.53
N VAL A 453 -29.34 -2.49 -35.53
CA VAL A 453 -30.22 -2.89 -34.40
C VAL A 453 -30.51 -1.68 -33.51
N TRP A 454 -29.47 -0.92 -33.18
CA TRP A 454 -29.61 0.33 -32.43
C TRP A 454 -30.54 1.32 -33.13
N GLN A 455 -30.35 1.54 -34.43
CA GLN A 455 -31.20 2.44 -35.22
C GLN A 455 -32.66 2.01 -35.23
N PHE A 456 -32.92 0.71 -35.40
CA PHE A 456 -34.28 0.18 -35.48
C PHE A 456 -35.04 0.33 -34.16
N LEU A 457 -34.38 0.10 -33.02
CA LEU A 457 -35.01 0.20 -31.70
C LEU A 457 -35.12 1.65 -31.23
N LEU A 458 -34.02 2.43 -31.34
CA LEU A 458 -33.97 3.77 -30.78
C LEU A 458 -34.60 4.85 -31.69
N GLY A 459 -34.71 4.57 -32.99
CA GLY A 459 -35.34 5.48 -33.95
C GLY A 459 -36.86 5.62 -33.80
N ASN A 460 -37.49 4.76 -33.00
CA ASN A 460 -38.90 4.87 -32.62
C ASN A 460 -39.01 5.30 -31.15
N ASP A 461 -39.64 6.46 -30.90
CA ASP A 461 -39.76 7.03 -29.55
C ASP A 461 -40.46 6.11 -28.54
N PHE A 462 -41.45 5.33 -28.98
CA PHE A 462 -42.17 4.40 -28.11
C PHE A 462 -41.26 3.24 -27.70
N ARG A 463 -40.59 2.59 -28.65
CA ARG A 463 -39.66 1.48 -28.36
C ARG A 463 -38.45 1.91 -27.55
N ARG A 464 -37.90 3.09 -27.83
CA ARG A 464 -36.78 3.64 -27.06
C ARG A 464 -37.14 3.80 -25.58
N LYS A 465 -38.36 4.26 -25.28
CA LYS A 465 -38.86 4.36 -23.91
C LYS A 465 -39.08 3.01 -23.27
N GLU A 466 -39.63 2.03 -24.00
CA GLU A 466 -39.72 0.65 -23.50
C GLU A 466 -38.35 0.09 -23.13
N VAL A 467 -37.33 0.27 -24.00
CA VAL A 467 -35.93 -0.11 -23.72
C VAL A 467 -35.43 0.56 -22.43
N ALA A 468 -35.65 1.86 -22.28
CA ALA A 468 -35.22 2.60 -21.09
C ALA A 468 -35.91 2.10 -19.80
N GLU A 469 -37.22 1.84 -19.85
CA GLU A 469 -38.00 1.33 -18.73
C GLU A 469 -37.55 -0.08 -18.31
N GLU A 470 -37.32 -0.97 -19.28
CA GLU A 470 -36.83 -2.33 -19.04
C GLU A 470 -35.42 -2.33 -18.42
N LEU A 471 -34.52 -1.46 -18.91
CA LEU A 471 -33.18 -1.31 -18.35
C LEU A 471 -33.23 -0.84 -16.90
N VAL A 472 -33.96 0.25 -16.60
CA VAL A 472 -34.03 0.79 -15.23
C VAL A 472 -34.65 -0.24 -14.29
N LYS A 473 -35.72 -0.93 -14.70
CA LYS A 473 -36.34 -2.00 -13.92
C LYS A 473 -35.35 -3.13 -13.62
N SER A 474 -34.57 -3.55 -14.61
CA SER A 474 -33.57 -4.62 -14.46
C SER A 474 -32.42 -4.20 -13.54
N MET A 475 -31.94 -2.96 -13.69
CA MET A 475 -30.95 -2.37 -12.80
C MET A 475 -31.44 -2.35 -11.35
N TYR A 476 -32.70 -1.96 -11.12
CA TYR A 476 -33.29 -1.89 -9.79
C TYR A 476 -33.39 -3.25 -9.09
N ALA A 477 -33.54 -4.34 -9.85
CA ALA A 477 -33.61 -5.71 -9.36
C ALA A 477 -32.22 -6.36 -9.18
N SER A 478 -31.16 -5.73 -9.68
CA SER A 478 -29.79 -6.23 -9.62
C SER A 478 -28.99 -5.69 -8.42
N THR A 479 -27.79 -6.23 -8.23
CA THR A 479 -26.75 -5.78 -7.28
C THR A 479 -25.79 -4.74 -7.90
N ALA A 480 -26.08 -4.28 -9.11
CA ALA A 480 -25.20 -3.39 -9.87
C ALA A 480 -25.31 -1.94 -9.41
N ASP A 481 -24.17 -1.26 -9.46
CA ASP A 481 -24.00 0.13 -9.05
C ASP A 481 -24.05 1.11 -10.24
N GLY A 482 -24.01 0.60 -11.48
CA GLY A 482 -23.97 1.41 -12.69
C GLY A 482 -24.41 0.70 -13.96
N LEU A 483 -24.83 1.50 -14.95
CA LEU A 483 -25.20 1.08 -16.30
C LEU A 483 -24.28 1.76 -17.31
N GLU A 484 -23.67 0.98 -18.21
CA GLU A 484 -22.93 1.51 -19.36
C GLU A 484 -23.74 1.35 -20.66
N ILE A 485 -23.80 2.41 -21.46
CA ILE A 485 -24.31 2.35 -22.84
C ILE A 485 -23.12 2.27 -23.81
N SER A 486 -23.03 1.18 -24.57
CA SER A 486 -21.85 0.85 -25.39
C SER A 486 -22.21 0.59 -26.85
N TRP A 487 -22.49 1.64 -27.62
CA TRP A 487 -22.63 1.55 -29.08
C TRP A 487 -21.24 1.51 -29.73
N THR A 488 -20.56 0.35 -29.61
CA THR A 488 -19.13 0.26 -29.90
C THR A 488 -18.71 -0.87 -30.82
N LEU A 489 -19.55 -1.85 -31.15
CA LEU A 489 -19.19 -2.90 -32.12
C LEU A 489 -18.84 -2.27 -33.48
N GLU A 490 -19.73 -1.41 -33.97
CA GLU A 490 -19.61 -0.64 -35.21
C GLU A 490 -19.65 0.86 -34.92
N GLN A 491 -19.18 1.67 -35.89
CA GLN A 491 -19.31 3.12 -35.81
C GLN A 491 -20.77 3.55 -36.00
N MET A 492 -21.16 4.65 -35.37
CA MET A 492 -22.39 5.36 -35.73
C MET A 492 -22.28 5.87 -37.18
N ALA A 493 -23.41 5.91 -37.88
CA ALA A 493 -23.46 6.21 -39.31
C ALA A 493 -23.90 7.66 -39.59
N SER A 494 -24.62 8.31 -38.67
CA SER A 494 -25.18 9.64 -38.93
C SER A 494 -25.51 10.45 -37.67
N ASP A 495 -25.83 11.74 -37.87
CA ASP A 495 -26.40 12.61 -36.83
C ASP A 495 -27.74 12.11 -36.25
N PHE A 496 -28.43 11.20 -36.93
CA PHE A 496 -29.63 10.55 -36.38
C PHE A 496 -29.26 9.66 -35.19
N ASP A 497 -28.16 8.93 -35.27
CA ASP A 497 -27.67 8.05 -34.20
C ASP A 497 -27.29 8.85 -32.96
N LYS A 498 -26.64 10.00 -33.17
CA LYS A 498 -26.32 10.98 -32.12
C LYS A 498 -27.57 11.42 -31.35
N LYS A 499 -28.64 11.77 -32.07
CA LYS A 499 -29.92 12.20 -31.47
C LYS A 499 -30.60 11.06 -30.71
N ASN A 500 -30.57 9.85 -31.25
CA ASN A 500 -31.18 8.68 -30.63
C ASN A 500 -30.45 8.25 -29.36
N LEU A 501 -29.11 8.25 -29.35
CA LEU A 501 -28.32 7.98 -28.16
C LEU A 501 -28.59 9.01 -27.07
N LYS A 502 -28.62 10.31 -27.44
CA LYS A 502 -29.00 11.40 -26.52
C LYS A 502 -30.40 11.15 -25.93
N ALA A 503 -31.38 10.86 -26.78
CA ALA A 503 -32.76 10.66 -26.33
C ALA A 503 -32.89 9.43 -25.41
N LEU A 504 -32.15 8.33 -25.67
CA LEU A 504 -32.14 7.17 -24.78
C LEU A 504 -31.58 7.53 -23.40
N ILE A 505 -30.49 8.31 -23.36
CA ILE A 505 -29.91 8.79 -22.10
C ILE A 505 -30.91 9.68 -21.35
N ASP A 506 -31.59 10.60 -22.04
CA ASP A 506 -32.64 11.44 -21.45
C ASP A 506 -33.80 10.59 -20.89
N ASP A 507 -34.25 9.57 -21.63
CA ASP A 507 -35.31 8.66 -21.21
C ASP A 507 -34.90 7.89 -19.94
N ILE A 508 -33.68 7.33 -19.89
CA ILE A 508 -33.14 6.63 -18.70
C ILE A 508 -33.06 7.56 -17.49
N VAL A 509 -32.48 8.76 -17.65
CA VAL A 509 -32.33 9.74 -16.55
C VAL A 509 -33.69 10.22 -16.04
N THR A 510 -34.69 10.30 -16.91
CA THR A 510 -36.05 10.67 -16.53
C THR A 510 -36.73 9.59 -15.69
N ILE A 511 -36.46 8.31 -15.99
CA ILE A 511 -37.05 7.16 -15.28
C ILE A 511 -36.32 6.87 -13.96
N ASP A 512 -34.98 6.98 -13.93
CA ASP A 512 -34.16 6.82 -12.71
C ASP A 512 -34.19 8.08 -11.82
N VAL A 513 -35.38 8.40 -11.29
CA VAL A 513 -35.61 9.58 -10.44
C VAL A 513 -34.78 9.54 -9.16
N GLU A 514 -34.52 8.35 -8.62
CA GLU A 514 -33.75 8.14 -7.39
C GLU A 514 -32.24 8.23 -7.60
N LYS A 515 -31.78 8.24 -8.87
CA LYS A 515 -30.36 8.17 -9.25
C LYS A 515 -29.67 6.96 -8.60
N LYS A 516 -30.34 5.81 -8.67
CA LYS A 516 -29.93 4.60 -7.95
C LYS A 516 -28.60 4.04 -8.49
N PHE A 517 -28.28 4.31 -9.75
CA PHE A 517 -27.07 3.81 -10.40
C PHE A 517 -26.34 4.90 -11.18
N GLU A 518 -25.05 4.70 -11.39
CA GLU A 518 -24.22 5.59 -12.22
C GLU A 518 -24.38 5.28 -13.71
N LEU A 519 -24.58 6.31 -14.53
CA LEU A 519 -24.64 6.16 -15.99
C LEU A 519 -23.27 6.44 -16.61
N VAL A 520 -22.79 5.50 -17.45
CA VAL A 520 -21.52 5.56 -18.17
C VAL A 520 -21.78 5.40 -19.66
N VAL A 521 -20.98 6.05 -20.50
CA VAL A 521 -21.05 5.89 -21.97
C VAL A 521 -19.69 5.50 -22.52
N ALA A 522 -19.66 4.45 -23.34
CA ALA A 522 -18.47 4.06 -24.08
C ALA A 522 -18.48 4.69 -25.48
N ALA A 523 -17.31 5.17 -25.93
CA ALA A 523 -17.17 5.90 -27.18
C ALA A 523 -16.04 5.38 -28.06
N THR A 524 -16.31 5.22 -29.37
CA THR A 524 -15.33 4.74 -30.34
C THR A 524 -14.52 5.88 -30.97
N PRO A 525 -13.26 5.65 -31.37
CA PRO A 525 -12.45 6.66 -32.08
C PRO A 525 -13.11 7.16 -33.36
N GLN A 526 -13.68 6.26 -34.17
CA GLN A 526 -14.28 6.57 -35.47
C GLN A 526 -15.51 7.48 -35.32
N SER A 527 -16.41 7.15 -34.39
CA SER A 527 -17.60 7.97 -34.11
C SER A 527 -17.22 9.29 -33.43
N SER A 528 -16.12 9.31 -32.66
CA SER A 528 -15.58 10.53 -32.07
C SER A 528 -15.08 11.50 -33.14
N PHE A 529 -14.22 11.06 -34.05
CA PHE A 529 -13.68 11.93 -35.11
C PHE A 529 -14.73 12.30 -36.17
N SER A 530 -15.85 11.59 -36.24
CA SER A 530 -17.00 11.93 -37.08
C SER A 530 -18.02 12.85 -36.38
N ASP A 531 -17.74 13.29 -35.14
CA ASP A 531 -18.59 14.17 -34.34
C ASP A 531 -20.02 13.65 -34.04
N PHE A 532 -20.18 12.32 -34.02
CA PHE A 532 -21.47 11.65 -33.77
C PHE A 532 -21.85 11.52 -32.29
N TYR A 533 -21.12 12.17 -31.37
CA TYR A 533 -21.51 12.29 -29.96
C TYR A 533 -22.02 13.71 -29.66
N ASP A 534 -22.98 13.82 -28.74
CA ASP A 534 -23.36 15.10 -28.14
C ASP A 534 -22.50 15.38 -26.91
N TYR A 535 -21.35 16.02 -27.14
CA TYR A 535 -20.33 16.27 -26.12
C TYR A 535 -20.84 17.10 -24.94
N GLU A 536 -21.66 18.11 -25.20
CA GLU A 536 -22.18 18.98 -24.14
C GLU A 536 -23.17 18.22 -23.27
N HIS A 537 -24.09 17.49 -23.91
CA HIS A 537 -25.07 16.68 -23.20
C HIS A 537 -24.39 15.61 -22.34
N LEU A 538 -23.48 14.82 -22.91
CA LEU A 538 -22.74 13.79 -22.16
C LEU A 538 -21.95 14.39 -20.99
N ASN A 539 -21.30 15.53 -21.19
CA ASN A 539 -20.54 16.20 -20.12
C ASN A 539 -21.45 16.66 -18.96
N GLN A 540 -22.75 16.84 -19.17
CA GLN A 540 -23.71 17.20 -18.13
C GLN A 540 -24.36 15.97 -17.48
N THR A 541 -24.72 14.95 -18.26
CA THR A 541 -25.58 13.85 -17.80
C THR A 541 -24.83 12.65 -17.23
N VAL A 542 -23.76 12.18 -17.89
CA VAL A 542 -23.12 10.91 -17.52
C VAL A 542 -21.99 11.10 -16.51
N SER A 543 -21.73 10.09 -15.69
CA SER A 543 -20.67 10.11 -14.68
C SER A 543 -19.29 10.02 -15.33
N LEU A 544 -19.13 9.07 -16.26
CA LEU A 544 -17.87 8.78 -16.95
C LEU A 544 -18.12 8.54 -18.45
N ILE A 545 -17.11 8.87 -19.25
CA ILE A 545 -17.08 8.65 -20.69
C ILE A 545 -15.83 7.82 -21.00
N VAL A 546 -16.03 6.56 -21.39
CA VAL A 546 -14.95 5.61 -21.65
C VAL A 546 -14.58 5.65 -23.13
N LEU A 547 -13.45 6.27 -23.43
CA LEU A 547 -12.94 6.31 -24.79
C LEU A 547 -12.24 4.99 -25.09
N HIS A 548 -12.67 4.28 -26.12
CA HIS A 548 -12.06 3.04 -26.62
C HIS A 548 -10.73 3.33 -27.34
N SER A 549 -9.79 4.00 -26.66
CA SER A 549 -8.43 4.32 -27.11
C SER A 549 -7.52 3.10 -27.32
N HIS A 550 -8.04 1.89 -27.11
CA HIS A 550 -7.40 0.62 -27.48
C HIS A 550 -7.94 0.01 -28.78
N ARG A 551 -8.84 0.70 -29.51
CA ARG A 551 -9.39 0.29 -30.81
C ARG A 551 -9.01 1.26 -31.94
N LEU A 552 -7.77 1.73 -31.92
CA LEU A 552 -7.22 2.68 -32.89
C LEU A 552 -6.74 2.02 -34.19
N HIS A 553 -6.59 0.69 -34.17
CA HIS A 553 -6.29 -0.14 -35.34
C HIS A 553 -7.04 -1.46 -35.23
N SER A 554 -7.29 -2.11 -36.37
CA SER A 554 -8.00 -3.40 -36.43
C SER A 554 -7.37 -4.34 -37.44
N GLU A 555 -7.64 -5.63 -37.28
CA GLU A 555 -7.22 -6.69 -38.20
C GLU A 555 -7.88 -6.61 -39.59
N SER A 556 -8.96 -5.83 -39.72
CA SER A 556 -9.66 -5.59 -40.99
C SER A 556 -8.93 -4.59 -41.90
N LEU A 557 -7.94 -3.85 -41.37
CA LEU A 557 -7.15 -2.92 -42.16
C LEU A 557 -6.05 -3.67 -42.94
N PRO A 558 -5.80 -3.33 -44.21
CA PRO A 558 -4.86 -4.05 -45.07
C PRO A 558 -3.38 -3.71 -44.77
N PHE A 559 -3.08 -3.20 -43.58
CA PHE A 559 -1.74 -2.82 -43.18
C PHE A 559 -1.52 -3.01 -41.67
N THR A 560 -0.26 -3.21 -41.28
CA THR A 560 0.16 -3.36 -39.89
C THR A 560 0.00 -2.06 -39.11
N GLY A 561 -0.26 -2.18 -37.81
CA GLY A 561 -0.41 -1.04 -36.91
C GLY A 561 -0.41 -1.48 -35.45
N HIS A 562 -0.81 -0.59 -34.55
CA HIS A 562 -0.97 -0.90 -33.13
C HIS A 562 -2.37 -0.51 -32.67
N SER A 563 -2.97 -1.29 -31.76
CA SER A 563 -4.33 -1.05 -31.27
C SER A 563 -4.46 0.23 -30.42
N SER A 564 -3.35 0.70 -29.86
CA SER A 564 -3.31 1.74 -28.81
C SER A 564 -2.07 2.68 -28.82
N PRO A 565 -1.56 3.17 -29.97
CA PRO A 565 -0.36 4.02 -29.99
C PRO A 565 -0.60 5.32 -29.19
N LEU A 566 0.39 5.72 -28.38
CA LEU A 566 0.28 6.95 -27.59
C LEU A 566 0.30 8.20 -28.49
N ARG A 567 1.23 8.20 -29.46
CA ARG A 567 1.44 9.28 -30.43
C ARG A 567 1.64 8.75 -31.84
N ALA A 568 1.55 9.67 -32.80
CA ALA A 568 1.66 9.35 -34.22
C ALA A 568 3.12 9.11 -34.59
N THR A 569 3.37 8.06 -35.38
CA THR A 569 4.65 7.85 -36.06
C THR A 569 4.52 8.26 -37.53
N SER A 570 5.65 8.53 -38.19
CA SER A 570 5.69 8.84 -39.62
C SER A 570 5.19 7.70 -40.52
N SER A 571 5.14 6.47 -40.00
CA SER A 571 4.72 5.27 -40.72
C SER A 571 3.24 4.92 -40.58
N MET A 572 2.51 5.57 -39.68
CA MET A 572 1.07 5.38 -39.53
C MET A 572 0.33 5.95 -40.74
N LYS A 573 -0.62 5.18 -41.28
CA LYS A 573 -1.48 5.64 -42.40
C LYS A 573 -2.46 6.72 -41.97
N ASP A 574 -2.92 6.67 -40.74
CA ASP A 574 -3.78 7.70 -40.15
C ASP A 574 -3.16 8.22 -38.85
N PRO A 575 -2.52 9.41 -38.86
CA PRO A 575 -1.83 9.94 -37.69
C PRO A 575 -2.80 10.37 -36.56
N LYS A 576 -4.11 10.52 -36.82
CA LYS A 576 -5.08 10.88 -35.78
C LYS A 576 -5.47 9.70 -34.89
N MET A 577 -5.18 8.46 -35.30
CA MET A 577 -5.53 7.25 -34.55
C MET A 577 -4.54 6.99 -33.41
N THR A 578 -4.50 7.90 -32.44
CA THR A 578 -3.60 7.87 -31.28
C THR A 578 -4.34 8.26 -30.00
N TRP A 579 -3.85 7.81 -28.84
CA TRP A 579 -4.39 8.25 -27.54
C TRP A 579 -4.40 9.77 -27.40
N GLU A 580 -3.27 10.41 -27.75
CA GLU A 580 -3.12 11.85 -27.62
C GLU A 580 -4.13 12.61 -28.49
N SER A 581 -4.30 12.21 -29.76
CA SER A 581 -5.24 12.88 -30.66
C SER A 581 -6.69 12.67 -30.24
N LEU A 582 -7.07 11.46 -29.81
CA LEU A 582 -8.43 11.18 -29.35
C LEU A 582 -8.77 11.95 -28.07
N PHE A 583 -7.85 11.98 -27.10
CA PHE A 583 -8.03 12.78 -25.88
C PHE A 583 -8.15 14.28 -26.21
N ASN A 584 -7.27 14.81 -27.05
CA ASN A 584 -7.27 16.23 -27.42
C ASN A 584 -8.57 16.61 -28.13
N HIS A 585 -9.09 15.76 -29.03
CA HIS A 585 -10.39 15.98 -29.68
C HIS A 585 -11.51 16.20 -28.65
N TRP A 586 -11.66 15.29 -27.68
CA TRP A 586 -12.69 15.41 -26.64
C TRP A 586 -12.46 16.63 -25.71
N ALA A 587 -11.21 16.95 -25.41
CA ALA A 587 -10.86 18.13 -24.62
C ALA A 587 -11.18 19.45 -25.35
N GLU A 588 -10.93 19.51 -26.66
CA GLU A 588 -11.28 20.65 -27.53
C GLU A 588 -12.78 20.85 -27.65
N LYS A 589 -13.56 19.76 -27.61
CA LYS A 589 -15.03 19.78 -27.47
C LYS A 589 -15.51 20.19 -26.07
N LYS A 590 -14.61 20.64 -25.18
CA LYS A 590 -14.89 21.15 -23.82
C LYS A 590 -15.49 20.11 -22.85
N VAL A 591 -15.28 18.82 -23.11
CA VAL A 591 -15.64 17.77 -22.14
C VAL A 591 -14.70 17.85 -20.93
N SER A 592 -15.25 17.74 -19.72
CA SER A 592 -14.44 17.79 -18.51
C SER A 592 -13.46 16.62 -18.49
N ARG A 593 -12.17 16.92 -18.32
CA ARG A 593 -11.11 15.90 -18.28
C ARG A 593 -11.38 14.87 -17.18
N SER A 594 -11.94 15.30 -16.05
CA SER A 594 -12.33 14.45 -14.92
C SER A 594 -13.43 13.43 -15.22
N LYS A 595 -14.11 13.52 -16.38
CA LYS A 595 -15.09 12.52 -16.84
C LYS A 595 -14.53 11.57 -17.89
N ILE A 596 -13.42 11.93 -18.54
CA ILE A 596 -12.82 11.13 -19.60
C ILE A 596 -12.07 9.95 -18.97
N VAL A 597 -12.32 8.74 -19.46
CA VAL A 597 -11.58 7.52 -19.11
C VAL A 597 -10.90 7.01 -20.39
N LEU A 598 -9.59 6.82 -20.33
CA LEU A 598 -8.82 6.24 -21.45
C LEU A 598 -8.62 4.75 -21.22
N SER A 599 -8.77 3.96 -22.28
CA SER A 599 -8.76 2.51 -22.21
C SER A 599 -7.57 1.86 -22.90
N LEU A 600 -7.02 0.85 -22.23
CA LEU A 600 -6.08 -0.16 -22.72
C LEU A 600 -6.81 -1.50 -22.91
N THR A 601 -6.13 -2.49 -23.48
CA THR A 601 -6.63 -3.88 -23.51
C THR A 601 -5.52 -4.85 -23.15
N ALA A 602 -5.87 -5.92 -22.44
CA ALA A 602 -4.96 -7.04 -22.20
C ALA A 602 -4.93 -8.02 -23.39
N SER A 603 -5.88 -7.90 -24.32
CA SER A 603 -5.86 -8.64 -25.59
C SER A 603 -4.75 -8.16 -26.50
N THR A 604 -4.35 -9.03 -27.41
CA THR A 604 -3.39 -8.73 -28.46
C THR A 604 -4.10 -8.52 -29.80
N LEU A 605 -3.38 -7.94 -30.76
CA LEU A 605 -3.80 -7.80 -32.16
C LEU A 605 -2.76 -8.46 -33.06
N SER A 606 -3.08 -9.67 -33.52
CA SER A 606 -2.23 -10.46 -34.41
C SER A 606 -2.52 -10.14 -35.89
N MET A 607 -1.48 -9.82 -36.66
CA MET A 607 -1.56 -9.49 -38.09
C MET A 607 -0.47 -10.21 -38.88
N GLN A 608 -0.87 -10.88 -39.96
CA GLN A 608 0.05 -11.59 -40.85
C GLN A 608 0.61 -10.61 -41.91
N SER A 609 1.88 -10.22 -41.79
CA SER A 609 2.53 -9.34 -42.76
C SER A 609 2.79 -10.08 -44.07
N LEU A 610 2.55 -9.43 -45.21
CA LEU A 610 2.99 -9.90 -46.53
C LEU A 610 4.44 -9.51 -46.84
N ALA A 611 4.98 -8.52 -46.13
CA ALA A 611 6.37 -8.13 -46.18
C ALA A 611 7.20 -8.94 -45.16
N ASP A 612 8.44 -9.26 -45.50
CA ASP A 612 9.37 -9.88 -44.55
C ASP A 612 9.72 -8.89 -43.42
N MET A 613 9.16 -9.16 -42.24
CA MET A 613 9.37 -8.35 -41.05
C MET A 613 10.79 -8.43 -40.49
N ARG A 614 11.66 -9.33 -40.99
CA ARG A 614 13.08 -9.40 -40.60
C ARG A 614 13.94 -8.38 -41.37
N SER A 615 13.53 -8.02 -42.58
CA SER A 615 14.23 -7.07 -43.44
C SER A 615 13.63 -5.66 -43.42
N SER A 616 12.46 -5.46 -42.78
CA SER A 616 11.79 -4.17 -42.60
C SER A 616 12.49 -3.25 -41.58
N ALA A 617 13.73 -2.85 -41.87
CA ALA A 617 14.57 -2.04 -40.99
C ALA A 617 14.05 -0.60 -40.74
N SER A 618 12.98 -0.14 -41.41
CA SER A 618 12.62 1.28 -41.43
C SER A 618 11.26 1.66 -40.80
N ALA A 619 10.28 0.76 -40.67
CA ALA A 619 8.99 1.08 -40.05
C ALA A 619 8.09 -0.17 -39.87
N PRO A 620 7.70 -0.55 -38.63
CA PRO A 620 6.84 -1.73 -38.41
C PRO A 620 5.37 -1.50 -38.75
N PHE A 621 4.91 -0.24 -38.73
CA PHE A 621 3.53 0.13 -39.10
C PHE A 621 3.41 0.43 -40.60
N GLY A 622 2.22 0.21 -41.15
CA GLY A 622 1.91 0.50 -42.55
C GLY A 622 2.36 -0.57 -43.55
N GLN A 623 2.93 -1.69 -43.08
CA GLN A 623 3.32 -2.82 -43.94
C GLN A 623 2.09 -3.58 -44.40
N PRO A 624 2.03 -4.07 -45.65
CA PRO A 624 0.86 -4.75 -46.18
C PRO A 624 0.55 -6.04 -45.39
N VAL A 625 -0.72 -6.27 -45.08
CA VAL A 625 -1.21 -7.41 -44.29
C VAL A 625 -2.12 -8.29 -45.14
N PHE A 626 -2.04 -9.61 -44.92
CA PHE A 626 -3.00 -10.55 -45.49
C PHE A 626 -4.33 -10.46 -44.73
N VAL A 627 -5.33 -9.83 -45.36
CA VAL A 627 -6.71 -9.72 -44.83
C VAL A 627 -7.60 -10.71 -45.54
N SER A 628 -8.14 -11.68 -44.79
CA SER A 628 -9.14 -12.64 -45.29
C SER A 628 -10.06 -13.08 -44.16
N MET A 629 -11.37 -13.08 -44.40
CA MET A 629 -12.35 -13.65 -43.46
C MET A 629 -12.16 -15.16 -43.26
N LEU A 630 -11.50 -15.85 -44.19
CA LEU A 630 -11.22 -17.28 -44.12
C LEU A 630 -9.87 -17.61 -43.48
N ARG A 631 -9.08 -16.60 -43.06
CA ARG A 631 -7.79 -16.84 -42.41
C ARG A 631 -8.02 -17.56 -41.08
N SER A 632 -7.32 -18.69 -40.89
CA SER A 632 -7.30 -19.35 -39.58
C SER A 632 -6.63 -18.46 -38.54
N LYS A 633 -7.34 -18.18 -37.45
CA LYS A 633 -6.83 -17.46 -36.27
C LYS A 633 -6.35 -18.38 -35.15
N LYS A 634 -6.40 -19.71 -35.35
CA LYS A 634 -6.02 -20.69 -34.33
C LYS A 634 -4.57 -20.58 -33.89
N SER A 635 -3.69 -20.12 -34.79
CA SER A 635 -2.28 -19.91 -34.47
C SER A 635 -2.00 -18.52 -33.91
N ASP A 636 -2.95 -17.59 -33.89
CA ASP A 636 -2.71 -16.22 -33.40
C ASP A 636 -2.46 -16.22 -31.90
N ILE A 637 -1.69 -15.23 -31.44
CA ILE A 637 -1.53 -14.93 -30.02
C ILE A 637 -2.68 -14.00 -29.62
N HIS A 638 -3.37 -14.29 -28.52
CA HIS A 638 -4.57 -13.59 -28.02
C HIS A 638 -4.41 -12.99 -26.62
N SER A 639 -3.48 -13.48 -25.80
CA SER A 639 -3.36 -13.10 -24.38
C SER A 639 -1.94 -12.72 -23.96
N GLN A 640 -1.82 -12.07 -22.79
CA GLN A 640 -0.51 -11.75 -22.21
C GLN A 640 0.29 -13.02 -21.85
N GLN A 641 -0.40 -14.07 -21.42
CA GLN A 641 0.20 -15.37 -21.13
C GLN A 641 0.88 -15.95 -22.38
N GLU A 642 0.16 -16.01 -23.51
CA GLU A 642 0.71 -16.54 -24.76
C GLU A 642 1.86 -15.69 -25.33
N VAL A 643 1.85 -14.37 -25.12
CA VAL A 643 2.99 -13.51 -25.46
C VAL A 643 4.22 -13.93 -24.66
N CYS A 644 4.08 -14.15 -23.35
CA CYS A 644 5.20 -14.56 -22.51
C CYS A 644 5.72 -15.95 -22.89
N GLU A 645 4.82 -16.92 -23.07
CA GLU A 645 5.19 -18.27 -23.54
C GLU A 645 5.95 -18.21 -24.88
N SER A 646 5.54 -17.33 -25.80
CA SER A 646 6.25 -17.13 -27.07
C SER A 646 7.65 -16.53 -26.89
N LEU A 647 7.84 -15.63 -25.93
CA LEU A 647 9.13 -15.04 -25.59
C LEU A 647 10.06 -16.06 -24.90
N GLU A 648 9.54 -16.83 -23.95
CA GLU A 648 10.31 -17.84 -23.21
C GLU A 648 10.77 -19.00 -24.12
N THR A 649 9.90 -19.44 -25.03
CA THR A 649 10.23 -20.46 -26.03
C THR A 649 11.13 -19.94 -27.16
N GLY A 650 11.40 -18.63 -27.23
CA GLY A 650 12.20 -18.00 -28.28
C GLY A 650 11.53 -17.99 -29.66
N THR A 651 10.22 -18.28 -29.72
CA THR A 651 9.46 -18.25 -30.99
C THR A 651 9.16 -16.83 -31.45
N GLY A 652 9.04 -15.90 -30.51
CA GLY A 652 8.82 -14.47 -30.78
C GLY A 652 9.96 -13.59 -30.28
N ILE A 653 10.13 -12.42 -30.90
CA ILE A 653 11.09 -11.39 -30.48
C ILE A 653 10.34 -10.09 -30.23
N THR A 654 10.49 -9.52 -29.05
CA THR A 654 9.87 -8.22 -28.70
C THR A 654 10.64 -7.07 -29.32
N HIS A 655 9.90 -6.06 -29.76
CA HIS A 655 10.40 -4.82 -30.32
C HIS A 655 9.62 -3.64 -29.72
N TRP A 656 10.26 -2.47 -29.66
CA TRP A 656 9.66 -1.24 -29.12
C TRP A 656 9.59 -0.17 -30.20
N VAL A 657 8.49 0.58 -30.25
CA VAL A 657 8.31 1.72 -31.16
C VAL A 657 8.39 3.02 -30.35
N ASP A 658 9.57 3.64 -30.33
CA ASP A 658 9.90 4.75 -29.43
C ASP A 658 8.91 5.92 -29.46
N VAL A 659 8.49 6.37 -30.65
CA VAL A 659 7.60 7.54 -30.77
C VAL A 659 6.17 7.23 -30.29
N ALA A 660 5.70 6.01 -30.54
CA ALA A 660 4.35 5.58 -30.19
C ALA A 660 4.25 5.02 -28.75
N ASP A 661 5.38 4.81 -28.08
CA ASP A 661 5.48 4.23 -26.72
C ASP A 661 4.72 2.90 -26.58
N VAL A 662 4.87 2.00 -27.56
CA VAL A 662 4.19 0.70 -27.60
C VAL A 662 5.12 -0.43 -28.04
N PRO A 663 4.94 -1.65 -27.50
CA PRO A 663 5.66 -2.83 -27.94
C PRO A 663 4.95 -3.53 -29.09
N TYR A 664 5.68 -4.39 -29.80
CA TYR A 664 5.06 -5.45 -30.59
C TYR A 664 5.96 -6.69 -30.56
N LEU A 665 5.35 -7.86 -30.70
CA LEU A 665 6.05 -9.12 -30.83
C LEU A 665 6.11 -9.50 -32.31
N ARG A 666 7.29 -9.86 -32.79
CA ARG A 666 7.49 -10.42 -34.13
C ARG A 666 7.69 -11.92 -34.03
N ARG A 667 6.79 -12.70 -34.62
CA ARG A 667 6.89 -14.16 -34.72
C ARG A 667 6.84 -14.55 -36.20
N TYR A 668 7.98 -14.92 -36.76
CA TYR A 668 8.18 -15.05 -38.21
C TYR A 668 7.80 -13.75 -38.95
N ASP A 669 6.79 -13.81 -39.81
CA ASP A 669 6.15 -12.74 -40.58
C ASP A 669 4.85 -12.23 -39.92
N GLN A 670 4.50 -12.75 -38.74
CA GLN A 670 3.40 -12.22 -37.93
C GLN A 670 3.88 -11.08 -37.02
N MET A 671 3.13 -9.98 -37.04
CA MET A 671 3.23 -8.90 -36.07
C MET A 671 2.09 -9.01 -35.06
N VAL A 672 2.42 -9.04 -33.77
CA VAL A 672 1.44 -9.06 -32.68
C VAL A 672 1.60 -7.77 -31.87
N ALA A 673 0.65 -6.86 -32.03
CA ALA A 673 0.55 -5.64 -31.22
C ALA A 673 -0.06 -5.99 -29.85
N TYR A 674 0.53 -5.50 -28.76
CA TYR A 674 0.11 -5.83 -27.40
C TYR A 674 0.49 -4.72 -26.41
N GLU A 675 -0.04 -4.76 -25.19
CA GLU A 675 0.46 -3.93 -24.08
C GLU A 675 1.45 -4.72 -23.24
N ASN A 676 2.42 -4.03 -22.64
CA ASN A 676 3.28 -4.60 -21.61
C ASN A 676 3.31 -3.70 -20.36
N THR A 677 4.02 -4.11 -19.32
CA THR A 677 4.12 -3.34 -18.07
C THR A 677 4.70 -1.93 -18.30
N LEU A 678 5.60 -1.76 -19.26
CA LEU A 678 6.21 -0.46 -19.59
C LEU A 678 5.24 0.49 -20.31
N SER A 679 4.58 0.03 -21.37
CA SER A 679 3.59 0.84 -22.12
C SER A 679 2.38 1.20 -21.27
N SER A 680 1.89 0.26 -20.44
CA SER A 680 0.83 0.54 -19.45
C SER A 680 1.26 1.57 -18.41
N HIS A 681 2.50 1.49 -17.91
CA HIS A 681 3.09 2.49 -17.01
C HIS A 681 3.13 3.87 -17.66
N ILE A 682 3.72 3.97 -18.86
CA ILE A 682 3.84 5.23 -19.61
C ILE A 682 2.48 5.87 -19.84
N LYS A 683 1.49 5.09 -20.32
CA LYS A 683 0.13 5.57 -20.57
C LYS A 683 -0.56 6.02 -19.28
N ALA A 684 -0.38 5.30 -18.17
CA ALA A 684 -0.95 5.69 -16.89
C ALA A 684 -0.36 7.02 -16.38
N VAL A 685 0.95 7.21 -16.46
CA VAL A 685 1.60 8.48 -16.09
C VAL A 685 1.14 9.61 -17.00
N TRP A 686 1.16 9.41 -18.32
CA TRP A 686 0.71 10.41 -19.29
C TRP A 686 -0.75 10.82 -19.05
N ALA A 687 -1.65 9.86 -18.88
CA ALA A 687 -3.07 10.12 -18.64
C ALA A 687 -3.28 10.88 -17.31
N SER A 688 -2.53 10.52 -16.27
CA SER A 688 -2.53 11.23 -14.98
C SER A 688 -2.08 12.69 -15.13
N MET A 689 -1.04 12.95 -15.93
CA MET A 689 -0.58 14.30 -16.24
C MET A 689 -1.61 15.11 -17.03
N LYS A 690 -2.36 14.47 -17.93
CA LYS A 690 -3.46 15.13 -18.66
C LYS A 690 -4.67 15.43 -17.77
N GLY A 691 -4.80 14.74 -16.63
CA GLY A 691 -5.87 14.95 -15.65
C GLY A 691 -7.18 14.26 -16.02
N VAL A 692 -7.08 13.08 -16.62
CA VAL A 692 -8.26 12.27 -16.96
C VAL A 692 -8.98 11.77 -15.69
N GLY A 693 -10.27 11.46 -15.81
CA GLY A 693 -11.10 10.94 -14.73
C GLY A 693 -10.73 9.52 -14.29
N GLY A 694 -10.17 8.72 -15.21
CA GLY A 694 -9.76 7.36 -14.90
C GLY A 694 -9.08 6.64 -16.06
N LEU A 695 -8.79 5.37 -15.83
CA LEU A 695 -8.29 4.44 -16.85
C LEU A 695 -9.21 3.23 -16.92
N ALA A 696 -9.22 2.56 -18.06
CA ALA A 696 -9.89 1.27 -18.25
C ALA A 696 -8.91 0.23 -18.78
N LEU A 697 -9.04 -1.01 -18.33
CA LEU A 697 -8.39 -2.16 -18.96
C LEU A 697 -9.46 -3.13 -19.44
N HIS A 698 -9.49 -3.37 -20.75
CA HIS A 698 -10.38 -4.35 -21.34
C HIS A 698 -9.80 -5.76 -21.29
N ASN A 699 -10.69 -6.75 -21.18
CA ASN A 699 -10.39 -8.17 -21.23
C ASN A 699 -9.38 -8.63 -20.16
N ILE A 700 -9.59 -8.22 -18.90
CA ILE A 700 -8.64 -8.50 -17.80
C ILE A 700 -8.40 -10.00 -17.58
N HIS A 701 -9.30 -10.88 -18.04
CA HIS A 701 -9.11 -12.33 -18.01
C HIS A 701 -7.92 -12.81 -18.87
N GLN A 702 -7.43 -11.98 -19.80
CA GLN A 702 -6.26 -12.22 -20.63
C GLN A 702 -4.98 -11.57 -20.10
N ASP A 703 -5.04 -10.88 -18.96
CA ASP A 703 -3.91 -10.24 -18.27
C ASP A 703 -3.21 -11.24 -17.32
N ASP A 704 -2.90 -12.46 -17.78
CA ASP A 704 -2.23 -13.50 -16.97
C ASP A 704 -2.74 -13.62 -15.50
N PRO A 705 -4.02 -13.98 -15.29
CA PRO A 705 -4.64 -14.01 -13.97
C PRO A 705 -4.01 -15.08 -13.05
N SER A 706 -3.36 -16.09 -13.62
CA SER A 706 -2.71 -17.19 -12.91
C SER A 706 -1.22 -16.96 -12.65
N ALA A 707 -0.68 -15.78 -13.00
CA ALA A 707 0.73 -15.42 -12.85
C ALA A 707 1.71 -16.41 -13.53
N VAL A 708 1.32 -17.01 -14.65
CA VAL A 708 2.11 -18.01 -15.38
C VAL A 708 3.44 -17.41 -15.84
N CYS A 709 3.46 -16.12 -16.22
CA CYS A 709 4.62 -15.46 -16.81
C CYS A 709 5.82 -15.31 -15.86
N ASN A 710 5.58 -15.20 -14.55
CA ASN A 710 6.66 -14.91 -13.60
C ASN A 710 6.49 -15.55 -12.22
N ASN A 711 5.41 -16.32 -11.99
CA ASN A 711 5.02 -16.94 -10.72
C ASN A 711 5.02 -15.97 -9.52
N ARG A 712 4.81 -14.67 -9.76
CA ARG A 712 4.89 -13.60 -8.75
C ARG A 712 3.72 -12.63 -8.80
N THR A 713 3.24 -12.27 -9.98
CA THR A 713 2.27 -11.17 -10.13
C THR A 713 1.16 -11.56 -11.09
N SER A 714 -0.01 -11.87 -10.53
CA SER A 714 -1.26 -11.94 -11.30
C SER A 714 -1.69 -10.55 -11.77
N PHE A 715 -2.26 -10.47 -12.97
CA PHE A 715 -2.70 -9.20 -13.56
C PHE A 715 -1.57 -8.15 -13.65
N PRO A 716 -0.44 -8.44 -14.35
CA PRO A 716 0.71 -7.55 -14.40
C PRO A 716 0.41 -6.18 -15.04
N LEU A 717 -0.53 -6.09 -16.00
CA LEU A 717 -0.93 -4.79 -16.54
C LEU A 717 -1.74 -4.00 -15.49
N LEU A 718 -2.69 -4.63 -14.79
CA LEU A 718 -3.41 -3.96 -13.69
C LEU A 718 -2.49 -3.54 -12.54
N ASP A 719 -1.49 -4.34 -12.18
CA ASP A 719 -0.48 -3.96 -11.21
C ASP A 719 0.27 -2.69 -11.64
N SER A 720 0.71 -2.65 -12.90
CA SER A 720 1.39 -1.49 -13.48
C SER A 720 0.51 -0.24 -13.44
N LEU A 721 -0.75 -0.35 -13.86
CA LEU A 721 -1.73 0.74 -13.80
C LEU A 721 -2.00 1.19 -12.34
N SER A 722 -2.11 0.24 -11.40
CA SER A 722 -2.32 0.52 -9.98
C SER A 722 -1.18 1.32 -9.36
N ARG A 723 0.06 0.93 -9.68
CA ARG A 723 1.26 1.63 -9.21
C ARG A 723 1.41 3.01 -9.83
N ALA A 724 1.20 3.15 -11.14
CA ALA A 724 1.51 4.36 -11.90
C ALA A 724 0.39 5.40 -11.97
N GLN A 725 -0.88 5.03 -11.80
CA GLN A 725 -1.98 5.99 -11.95
C GLN A 725 -2.08 6.95 -10.76
N VAL A 726 -2.10 8.26 -11.03
CA VAL A 726 -2.27 9.31 -10.04
C VAL A 726 -3.51 10.12 -10.37
N CYS A 727 -4.47 10.15 -9.44
CA CYS A 727 -5.68 10.93 -9.59
C CYS A 727 -5.44 12.37 -9.16
N GLN A 728 -6.01 13.32 -9.89
CA GLN A 728 -5.93 14.73 -9.53
C GLN A 728 -6.68 14.98 -8.23
N LYS A 729 -5.94 15.05 -7.13
CA LYS A 729 -6.44 15.59 -5.87
C LYS A 729 -6.07 17.06 -5.80
N CYS A 730 -7.07 17.88 -5.59
CA CYS A 730 -6.90 19.31 -5.67
C CYS A 730 -6.28 19.82 -4.35
N LEU A 731 -5.01 20.24 -4.39
CA LEU A 731 -4.35 20.80 -3.20
C LEU A 731 -4.88 22.22 -2.96
N LYS A 732 -5.70 22.37 -1.91
CA LYS A 732 -6.12 23.70 -1.45
C LYS A 732 -4.90 24.46 -0.95
N GLN A 733 -4.77 25.72 -1.35
CA GLN A 733 -3.73 26.59 -0.80
C GLN A 733 -3.98 26.78 0.69
N HIS A 734 -2.92 26.62 1.48
CA HIS A 734 -2.99 26.84 2.92
C HIS A 734 -3.27 28.32 3.24
N ASP A 735 -3.92 28.56 4.39
CA ASP A 735 -4.13 29.93 4.89
C ASP A 735 -2.84 30.45 5.51
N PHE A 736 -2.01 31.11 4.70
CA PHE A 736 -0.73 31.71 5.12
C PHE A 736 -0.87 32.85 6.16
N LYS A 737 -2.11 33.25 6.52
CA LYS A 737 -2.40 34.22 7.59
C LYS A 737 -2.74 33.55 8.92
N LYS A 738 -3.03 32.24 8.94
CA LYS A 738 -3.37 31.49 10.17
C LYS A 738 -2.37 30.38 10.44
N CYS A 739 -2.27 30.00 11.72
CA CYS A 739 -1.51 28.80 12.08
C CYS A 739 -2.46 27.61 11.91
N ALA A 740 -2.33 26.89 10.80
CA ALA A 740 -3.07 25.66 10.59
C ALA A 740 -2.33 24.49 11.26
N GLN A 741 -3.09 23.67 11.97
CA GLN A 741 -2.62 22.43 12.56
C GLN A 741 -2.88 21.36 11.49
N HIS A 742 -1.82 20.78 10.92
CA HIS A 742 -1.87 19.65 9.95
C HIS A 742 -2.04 19.98 8.45
N ASP A 743 -1.39 21.03 7.94
CA ASP A 743 -1.33 21.28 6.49
C ASP A 743 -0.32 20.36 5.77
N PHE A 744 -0.61 20.10 4.50
CA PHE A 744 0.36 19.58 3.53
C PHE A 744 1.57 20.52 3.48
N VAL A 745 2.73 20.03 3.90
CA VAL A 745 3.95 20.82 4.00
C VAL A 745 4.47 21.16 2.61
N VAL A 746 4.72 22.45 2.36
CA VAL A 746 5.45 22.94 1.19
C VAL A 746 6.74 23.61 1.66
N SER A 747 7.75 22.74 1.73
CA SER A 747 9.17 22.91 2.05
C SER A 747 9.96 23.81 1.12
N CYS A 748 10.06 25.13 1.29
CA CYS A 748 10.85 25.96 0.38
C CYS A 748 12.30 26.13 0.86
N SER A 749 13.21 25.22 0.48
CA SER A 749 14.64 25.40 0.80
C SER A 749 15.26 26.46 -0.09
N PHE A 750 16.04 27.37 0.50
CA PHE A 750 16.75 28.45 -0.20
C PHE A 750 18.25 28.37 0.08
N ASP A 751 19.04 28.18 -0.98
CA ASP A 751 20.49 28.11 -0.90
C ASP A 751 21.11 29.52 -1.02
N LEU A 752 21.93 29.88 -0.03
CA LEU A 752 22.60 31.17 0.06
C LEU A 752 24.03 31.06 -0.49
N LYS A 753 24.22 31.37 -1.77
CA LYS A 753 25.55 31.38 -2.40
C LYS A 753 26.33 32.66 -2.07
N LYS A 754 27.66 32.56 -2.01
CA LYS A 754 28.65 33.63 -1.69
C LYS A 754 28.60 34.90 -2.55
N ASN A 755 27.76 34.97 -3.59
CA ASN A 755 27.60 36.17 -4.43
C ASN A 755 26.12 36.49 -4.72
N MET A 756 25.18 35.92 -3.97
CA MET A 756 23.76 36.17 -4.20
C MET A 756 23.40 37.58 -3.71
N PRO A 757 22.82 38.45 -4.56
CA PRO A 757 22.43 39.78 -4.15
C PRO A 757 21.34 39.72 -3.08
N LEU A 758 21.48 40.58 -2.06
CA LEU A 758 20.58 40.64 -0.90
C LEU A 758 19.11 40.96 -1.28
N PHE A 759 18.88 41.61 -2.42
CA PHE A 759 17.56 41.92 -2.97
C PHE A 759 16.91 40.78 -3.75
N LYS A 760 17.47 39.56 -3.77
CA LYS A 760 16.84 38.40 -4.46
C LYS A 760 16.01 37.52 -3.52
N THR A 761 15.95 37.82 -2.22
CA THR A 761 15.13 37.05 -1.27
C THR A 761 13.67 37.52 -1.23
N ASP A 762 13.40 38.78 -1.57
CA ASP A 762 12.06 39.39 -1.55
C ASP A 762 11.13 38.92 -2.69
N ILE A 763 11.70 38.36 -3.76
CA ILE A 763 10.94 37.80 -4.89
C ILE A 763 10.35 36.41 -4.60
N VAL A 764 10.74 35.76 -3.49
CA VAL A 764 10.22 34.42 -3.13
C VAL A 764 8.73 34.54 -2.77
N PRO A 765 7.84 33.75 -3.39
CA PRO A 765 6.41 33.81 -3.10
C PRO A 765 6.09 33.08 -1.79
N TYR A 766 6.36 33.73 -0.66
CA TYR A 766 6.21 33.16 0.68
C TYR A 766 4.80 32.66 0.98
N GLU A 767 3.77 33.26 0.37
CA GLU A 767 2.38 32.83 0.46
C GLU A 767 2.11 31.43 -0.14
N ARG A 768 3.08 30.87 -0.86
CA ARG A 768 3.05 29.50 -1.40
C ARG A 768 3.83 28.51 -0.51
N CYS A 769 4.64 28.98 0.43
CA CYS A 769 5.46 28.11 1.27
C CYS A 769 4.81 27.97 2.65
N THR A 770 4.68 26.75 3.16
CA THR A 770 4.31 26.58 4.59
C THR A 770 5.49 26.97 5.48
N GLU A 771 6.70 26.71 5.00
CA GLU A 771 7.94 27.12 5.65
C GLU A 771 9.06 27.36 4.62
N VAL A 772 10.01 28.19 5.00
CA VAL A 772 11.25 28.43 4.28
C VAL A 772 12.40 27.87 5.08
N VAL A 773 13.17 26.98 4.47
CA VAL A 773 14.35 26.36 5.08
C VAL A 773 15.59 27.13 4.67
N VAL A 774 16.32 27.65 5.66
CA VAL A 774 17.58 28.35 5.46
C VAL A 774 18.72 27.39 5.74
N GLU A 775 19.53 27.10 4.73
CA GLU A 775 20.61 26.11 4.84
C GLU A 775 21.92 26.70 5.41
N GLN A 776 22.88 25.79 5.67
CA GLN A 776 24.28 26.08 5.99
C GLN A 776 24.58 26.57 7.42
N ALA A 777 23.77 26.20 8.43
CA ALA A 777 24.21 26.30 9.83
C ALA A 777 24.85 24.98 10.28
N LYS A 778 25.91 25.05 11.09
CA LYS A 778 26.63 23.88 11.59
C LYS A 778 26.68 23.88 13.11
N LEU A 779 26.41 22.72 13.70
CA LEU A 779 26.67 22.49 15.10
C LEU A 779 28.18 22.21 15.29
N SER A 780 28.82 23.02 16.13
CA SER A 780 30.27 23.00 16.38
C SER A 780 30.57 22.60 17.82
N LEU A 781 31.86 22.37 18.12
CA LEU A 781 32.33 22.00 19.46
C LEU A 781 31.85 22.99 20.53
N GLY A 782 31.58 22.49 21.74
CA GLY A 782 30.95 23.27 22.82
C GLY A 782 29.42 23.47 22.65
N GLY A 783 28.83 22.93 21.58
CA GLY A 783 27.42 23.09 21.27
C GLY A 783 27.08 24.43 20.62
N ASN A 784 28.06 25.16 20.12
CA ASN A 784 27.84 26.44 19.44
C ASN A 784 27.33 26.24 18.02
N ILE A 785 26.53 27.18 17.52
CA ILE A 785 26.09 27.20 16.12
C ILE A 785 26.93 28.20 15.35
N THR A 786 27.58 27.73 14.30
CA THR A 786 28.36 28.58 13.40
C THR A 786 27.74 28.62 12.02
N PHE A 787 27.91 29.77 11.37
CA PHE A 787 27.58 29.99 9.97
C PHE A 787 28.86 29.95 9.15
N LYS A 788 28.74 29.65 7.85
CA LYS A 788 29.88 29.39 6.97
C LYS A 788 30.75 30.64 6.75
N ASP A 789 30.14 31.82 6.63
CA ASP A 789 30.83 33.10 6.46
C ASP A 789 29.99 34.31 6.94
N SER A 790 30.62 35.50 6.97
CA SER A 790 30.00 36.76 7.42
C SER A 790 28.86 37.23 6.51
N GLN A 791 28.92 36.90 5.23
CA GLN A 791 27.90 37.23 4.25
C GLN A 791 26.62 36.44 4.52
N GLN A 792 26.72 35.17 4.88
CA GLN A 792 25.56 34.37 5.29
C GLN A 792 24.87 34.98 6.52
N GLU A 793 25.65 35.46 7.50
CA GLU A 793 25.09 36.15 8.67
C GLU A 793 24.38 37.44 8.28
N GLN A 794 24.89 38.18 7.30
CA GLN A 794 24.23 39.36 6.74
C GLN A 794 22.91 39.00 6.04
N VAL A 795 22.87 37.90 5.27
CA VAL A 795 21.63 37.43 4.65
C VAL A 795 20.61 36.97 5.69
N LEU A 796 21.03 36.29 6.76
CA LEU A 796 20.16 35.94 7.88
C LEU A 796 19.54 37.17 8.53
N ARG A 797 20.32 38.23 8.75
CA ARG A 797 19.80 39.51 9.27
C ARG A 797 18.75 40.09 8.34
N ASN A 798 18.97 40.06 7.03
CA ASN A 798 17.99 40.52 6.06
C ASN A 798 16.72 39.67 6.04
N LEU A 799 16.82 38.33 6.05
CA LEU A 799 15.66 37.45 6.18
C LEU A 799 14.88 37.73 7.47
N THR A 800 15.59 38.04 8.56
CA THR A 800 14.98 38.47 9.83
C THR A 800 14.21 39.78 9.67
N THR A 801 14.71 40.74 8.88
CA THR A 801 13.96 41.98 8.56
C THR A 801 12.75 41.74 7.66
N MET A 802 12.81 40.70 6.81
CA MET A 802 11.70 40.29 5.94
C MET A 802 10.61 39.50 6.66
N ARG A 803 10.83 39.10 7.91
CA ARG A 803 9.89 38.33 8.73
C ARG A 803 8.45 38.86 8.71
N PRO A 804 8.17 40.18 8.77
CA PRO A 804 6.79 40.69 8.69
C PRO A 804 6.07 40.32 7.38
N LYS A 805 6.81 40.21 6.25
CA LYS A 805 6.23 39.83 4.95
C LYS A 805 5.93 38.32 4.85
N MET A 806 6.58 37.49 5.66
CA MET A 806 6.36 36.05 5.70
C MET A 806 5.08 35.65 6.48
N LEU A 807 4.48 36.56 7.24
CA LEU A 807 3.25 36.30 8.02
C LEU A 807 3.36 35.03 8.89
N LYS A 808 2.53 34.01 8.65
CA LYS A 808 2.55 32.75 9.40
C LYS A 808 3.46 31.68 8.77
N CYS A 809 4.03 31.92 7.59
CA CYS A 809 5.03 31.04 6.99
C CYS A 809 6.18 30.81 7.98
N GLY A 810 6.56 29.55 8.19
CA GLY A 810 7.66 29.17 9.04
C GLY A 810 9.00 29.64 8.47
N MET A 811 9.93 30.04 9.34
CA MET A 811 11.34 30.18 8.97
C MET A 811 12.12 29.13 9.76
N VAL A 812 12.67 28.14 9.06
CA VAL A 812 13.30 26.95 9.66
C VAL A 812 14.79 26.96 9.40
N LEU A 813 15.59 26.76 10.44
CA LEU A 813 17.05 26.67 10.35
C LEU A 813 17.47 25.22 10.04
N SER A 814 18.14 24.98 8.92
CA SER A 814 18.75 23.67 8.65
C SER A 814 20.10 23.58 9.37
N LEU A 815 20.20 22.69 10.35
CA LEU A 815 21.35 22.51 11.22
C LEU A 815 22.07 21.20 10.88
N SER A 816 23.27 21.31 10.32
CA SER A 816 24.14 20.16 10.08
C SER A 816 24.86 19.72 11.35
N CYS A 817 24.86 18.42 11.64
CA CYS A 817 25.66 17.84 12.73
C CYS A 817 27.11 17.51 12.32
N GLY A 818 27.53 17.89 11.11
CA GLY A 818 28.83 17.50 10.55
C GLY A 818 28.85 16.04 10.04
N ASP A 819 30.05 15.56 9.69
CA ASP A 819 30.24 14.29 8.99
C ASP A 819 30.92 13.19 9.85
N SER A 820 31.16 13.44 11.14
CA SER A 820 31.94 12.52 12.01
C SER A 820 31.22 12.18 13.32
N GLU A 821 31.15 10.88 13.63
CA GLU A 821 30.61 10.35 14.89
C GLU A 821 31.33 10.94 16.12
N LYS A 822 32.67 10.98 16.11
CA LYS A 822 33.47 11.51 17.24
C LYS A 822 33.13 12.97 17.52
N HIS A 823 32.94 13.76 16.47
CA HIS A 823 32.58 15.17 16.57
C HIS A 823 31.22 15.35 17.25
N LEU A 824 30.22 14.57 16.83
CA LEU A 824 28.87 14.64 17.38
C LEU A 824 28.83 14.15 18.84
N ASN A 825 29.62 13.14 19.20
CA ASN A 825 29.67 12.61 20.56
C ASN A 825 30.18 13.64 21.56
N HIS A 826 31.21 14.39 21.20
CA HIS A 826 31.76 15.44 22.07
C HIS A 826 30.76 16.58 22.31
N ILE A 827 29.85 16.82 21.35
CA ILE A 827 28.80 17.83 21.49
C ILE A 827 27.62 17.30 22.29
N LEU A 828 27.14 16.09 21.98
CA LEU A 828 25.93 15.52 22.58
C LEU A 828 26.17 14.75 23.87
N GLY A 829 27.41 14.45 24.24
CA GLY A 829 27.78 13.88 25.54
C GLY A 829 27.69 14.95 26.63
N ASP A 830 28.77 15.71 26.81
CA ASP A 830 28.91 16.65 27.93
C ASP A 830 28.19 18.00 27.68
N ASN A 831 28.08 18.41 26.41
CA ASN A 831 27.61 19.74 26.04
C ASN A 831 26.15 19.78 25.53
N MET A 832 25.37 18.71 25.71
CA MET A 832 24.01 18.61 25.14
C MET A 832 23.09 19.75 25.58
N THR A 833 23.11 20.10 26.87
CA THR A 833 22.28 21.18 27.41
C THR A 833 22.71 22.54 26.85
N SER A 834 24.02 22.76 26.72
CA SER A 834 24.57 23.96 26.06
C SER A 834 24.10 24.04 24.61
N ALA A 835 24.21 22.94 23.85
CA ALA A 835 23.75 22.86 22.47
C ALA A 835 22.26 23.20 22.32
N ILE A 836 21.39 22.64 23.17
CA ILE A 836 19.95 22.94 23.17
C ILE A 836 19.69 24.41 23.48
N ASN A 837 20.42 25.00 24.42
CA ASN A 837 20.26 26.41 24.78
C ASN A 837 20.75 27.33 23.67
N ASN A 838 21.86 26.99 23.01
CA ASN A 838 22.39 27.74 21.87
C ASN A 838 21.47 27.67 20.65
N VAL A 839 20.87 26.50 20.37
CA VAL A 839 19.81 26.36 19.37
C VAL A 839 18.68 27.34 19.64
N MET A 840 18.14 27.34 20.86
CA MET A 840 17.05 28.26 21.22
C MET A 840 17.48 29.73 21.15
N SER A 841 18.69 30.06 21.59
CA SER A 841 19.24 31.43 21.53
C SER A 841 19.34 31.95 20.09
N VAL A 842 19.86 31.12 19.16
CA VAL A 842 19.93 31.47 17.74
C VAL A 842 18.53 31.60 17.13
N MET A 843 17.60 30.73 17.51
CA MET A 843 16.21 30.84 17.06
C MET A 843 15.57 32.16 17.50
N GLU A 844 15.74 32.57 18.75
CA GLU A 844 15.23 33.86 19.24
C GLU A 844 15.93 35.04 18.56
N LYS A 845 17.27 35.02 18.47
CA LYS A 845 18.07 36.10 17.87
C LYS A 845 17.64 36.42 16.44
N TYR A 846 17.40 35.39 15.63
CA TYR A 846 17.04 35.55 14.21
C TYR A 846 15.56 35.26 13.92
N LYS A 847 14.72 35.13 14.96
CA LYS A 847 13.27 34.88 14.85
C LYS A 847 12.89 33.64 14.04
N PHE A 848 13.71 32.58 14.05
CA PHE A 848 13.34 31.29 13.45
C PHE A 848 12.15 30.67 14.18
N SER A 849 11.23 30.09 13.43
CA SER A 849 10.11 29.32 13.96
C SER A 849 10.44 27.84 14.14
N GLY A 850 11.55 27.34 13.60
CA GLY A 850 11.87 25.92 13.70
C GLY A 850 13.31 25.57 13.35
N VAL A 851 13.62 24.28 13.49
CA VAL A 851 14.91 23.68 13.17
C VAL A 851 14.68 22.39 12.38
N GLN A 852 15.44 22.22 11.30
CA GLN A 852 15.57 20.95 10.59
C GLN A 852 16.94 20.36 10.90
N LEU A 853 16.99 19.13 11.39
CA LEU A 853 18.23 18.43 11.73
C LEU A 853 18.74 17.66 10.51
N ASP A 854 19.93 18.01 10.03
CA ASP A 854 20.64 17.32 8.94
C ASP A 854 21.87 16.59 9.53
N CYS A 855 21.59 15.45 10.17
CA CYS A 855 22.56 14.76 11.04
C CYS A 855 22.88 13.33 10.62
N GLU A 856 22.24 12.83 9.55
CA GLU A 856 22.35 11.44 9.07
C GLU A 856 23.81 10.97 8.93
N LYS A 857 24.68 11.84 8.39
CA LYS A 857 26.08 11.48 8.14
C LYS A 857 26.89 11.21 9.41
N ALA A 858 26.53 11.83 10.53
CA ALA A 858 27.25 11.72 11.80
C ALA A 858 26.69 10.64 12.74
N ILE A 859 25.50 10.09 12.47
CA ILE A 859 24.82 9.15 13.38
C ILE A 859 25.21 7.71 13.07
N ARG A 860 25.67 7.00 14.09
CA ARG A 860 26.11 5.60 14.04
C ARG A 860 25.66 4.87 15.32
N ARG A 861 25.94 3.56 15.41
CA ARG A 861 25.54 2.74 16.57
C ARG A 861 26.07 3.28 17.89
N GLY A 862 27.26 3.89 17.92
CA GLY A 862 27.85 4.41 19.16
C GLY A 862 27.16 5.65 19.73
N ASN A 863 26.34 6.36 18.94
CA ASN A 863 25.82 7.67 19.35
C ASN A 863 24.32 7.92 19.15
N HIS A 864 23.61 6.95 18.57
CA HIS A 864 22.17 7.04 18.34
C HIS A 864 21.35 7.35 19.63
N ILE A 865 21.80 6.86 20.80
CA ILE A 865 21.16 7.15 22.09
C ILE A 865 21.32 8.63 22.47
N PHE A 866 22.52 9.19 22.34
CA PHE A 866 22.77 10.61 22.61
C PHE A 866 21.96 11.51 21.68
N PHE A 867 21.91 11.16 20.39
CA PHE A 867 21.06 11.86 19.42
C PHE A 867 19.58 11.76 19.77
N SER A 868 19.08 10.57 20.09
CA SER A 868 17.68 10.37 20.49
C SER A 868 17.32 11.20 21.73
N ASN A 869 18.21 11.28 22.71
CA ASN A 869 18.02 12.10 23.92
C ASN A 869 18.05 13.59 23.60
N PHE A 870 18.95 14.04 22.72
CA PHE A 870 19.01 15.41 22.23
C PHE A 870 17.70 15.82 21.54
N VAL A 871 17.22 14.99 20.60
CA VAL A 871 15.95 15.21 19.91
C VAL A 871 14.78 15.21 20.90
N LYS A 872 14.68 14.23 21.81
CA LYS A 872 13.63 14.17 22.86
C LYS A 872 13.57 15.47 23.69
N LYS A 873 14.72 15.99 24.12
CA LYS A 873 14.78 17.24 24.89
C LYS A 873 14.39 18.45 24.04
N LEU A 874 14.77 18.49 22.76
CA LEU A 874 14.33 19.54 21.83
C LEU A 874 12.81 19.49 21.61
N VAL A 875 12.23 18.30 21.36
CA VAL A 875 10.77 18.13 21.22
C VAL A 875 10.05 18.74 22.42
N LYS A 876 10.44 18.35 23.65
CA LYS A 876 9.82 18.86 24.88
C LYS A 876 9.93 20.39 25.00
N LYS A 877 11.06 20.98 24.60
CA LYS A 877 11.27 22.44 24.66
C LYS A 877 10.43 23.17 23.60
N PHE A 878 10.22 22.55 22.44
CA PHE A 878 9.42 23.10 21.35
C PHE A 878 7.92 22.99 21.65
N GLU A 879 7.45 21.89 22.25
CA GLU A 879 6.06 21.73 22.69
C GLU A 879 5.65 22.81 23.71
N ASN A 880 6.58 23.22 24.58
CA ASN A 880 6.33 24.20 25.63
C ASN A 880 6.47 25.67 25.18
N THR A 881 6.85 25.93 23.92
CA THR A 881 7.12 27.30 23.45
C THR A 881 6.49 27.56 22.08
N LYS A 882 6.03 28.79 21.86
CA LYS A 882 5.56 29.23 20.54
C LYS A 882 6.69 29.89 19.75
N ALA A 883 6.58 29.86 18.44
CA ALA A 883 7.47 30.60 17.54
C ALA A 883 7.11 32.11 17.52
N SER A 884 8.02 32.92 16.98
CA SER A 884 7.85 34.37 16.82
C SER A 884 6.62 34.79 15.99
N ASN A 885 6.12 33.90 15.13
CA ASN A 885 4.89 34.10 14.34
C ASN A 885 3.62 33.65 15.08
N GLY A 886 3.71 33.17 16.33
CA GLY A 886 2.59 32.65 17.12
C GLY A 886 2.18 31.22 16.77
N CYS A 887 2.82 30.57 15.80
CA CYS A 887 2.57 29.17 15.46
C CYS A 887 3.38 28.22 16.35
N ASN A 888 3.06 26.92 16.28
CA ASN A 888 3.88 25.88 16.89
C ASN A 888 5.28 25.90 16.27
N ARG A 889 6.31 25.59 17.07
CA ARG A 889 7.66 25.46 16.53
C ARG A 889 7.77 24.23 15.64
N THR A 890 8.45 24.37 14.51
CA THR A 890 8.75 23.24 13.63
C THR A 890 10.03 22.55 14.08
N LEU A 891 9.97 21.25 14.37
CA LEU A 891 11.16 20.42 14.46
C LEU A 891 11.05 19.31 13.41
N SER A 892 12.00 19.28 12.48
CA SER A 892 12.06 18.23 11.45
C SER A 892 13.45 17.60 11.37
N ALA A 893 13.53 16.46 10.70
CA ALA A 893 14.78 15.77 10.43
C ALA A 893 14.87 15.41 8.96
N ARG A 894 16.06 15.55 8.38
CA ARG A 894 16.34 15.24 6.98
C ARG A 894 17.15 13.95 6.88
N PHE A 895 16.76 13.10 5.94
CA PHE A 895 17.46 11.86 5.58
C PHE A 895 17.68 11.76 4.07
N SER A 896 18.60 10.89 3.68
CA SER A 896 18.87 10.54 2.30
C SER A 896 18.33 9.15 1.96
N PRO A 897 18.33 8.76 0.68
CA PRO A 897 17.91 7.43 0.25
C PRO A 897 18.94 6.34 0.65
N PHE A 898 20.05 6.69 1.29
CA PHE A 898 21.00 5.69 1.80
C PHE A 898 20.55 5.10 3.14
N THR A 899 19.58 5.70 3.83
CA THR A 899 19.02 5.16 5.08
C THR A 899 18.11 3.96 4.80
N ARG A 900 18.70 2.76 4.74
CA ARG A 900 18.00 1.49 4.48
C ARG A 900 17.47 0.79 5.75
N THR A 901 18.02 1.12 6.93
CA THR A 901 17.63 0.53 8.22
C THR A 901 17.42 1.60 9.29
N PRO A 902 16.44 2.51 9.13
CA PRO A 902 16.23 3.62 10.05
C PRO A 902 16.03 3.18 11.50
N SER A 903 15.35 2.05 11.74
CA SER A 903 15.12 1.52 13.10
C SER A 903 16.41 1.14 13.84
N SER A 904 17.51 0.86 13.13
CA SER A 904 18.80 0.55 13.75
C SER A 904 19.51 1.77 14.35
N TYR A 905 19.12 2.98 13.95
CA TYR A 905 19.80 4.23 14.31
C TYR A 905 18.86 5.31 14.86
N TYR A 906 17.55 5.15 14.68
CA TYR A 906 16.55 6.16 15.03
C TYR A 906 15.36 5.53 15.73
N SER A 907 14.86 6.20 16.77
CA SER A 907 13.59 5.88 17.40
C SER A 907 12.45 6.36 16.50
N ILE A 908 11.73 5.43 15.87
CA ILE A 908 10.63 5.75 14.95
C ILE A 908 9.48 6.44 15.68
N SER A 909 9.18 6.06 16.93
CA SER A 909 8.20 6.74 17.77
C SER A 909 8.58 8.20 18.02
N LEU A 910 9.86 8.49 18.24
CA LEU A 910 10.35 9.87 18.35
C LEU A 910 10.25 10.64 17.04
N LEU A 911 10.56 10.00 15.91
CA LEU A 911 10.39 10.61 14.58
C LEU A 911 8.92 10.96 14.30
N ASN A 912 7.97 10.13 14.73
CA ASN A 912 6.54 10.41 14.63
C ASN A 912 6.08 11.61 15.49
N ARG A 913 6.85 12.01 16.50
CA ARG A 913 6.60 13.24 17.29
C ARG A 913 7.14 14.51 16.65
N LEU A 914 8.00 14.40 15.63
CA LEU A 914 8.47 15.55 14.88
C LEU A 914 7.32 16.19 14.09
N SER A 915 7.51 17.43 13.66
CA SER A 915 6.57 18.09 12.76
C SER A 915 6.46 17.32 11.45
N HIS A 916 7.61 16.97 10.86
CA HIS A 916 7.75 16.06 9.73
C HIS A 916 9.19 15.53 9.62
N VAL A 917 9.39 14.53 8.77
CA VAL A 917 10.65 13.94 8.37
C VAL A 917 10.78 14.12 6.86
N SER A 918 11.85 14.75 6.40
CA SER A 918 12.11 14.92 4.96
C SER A 918 13.08 13.87 4.43
N ILE A 919 12.76 13.28 3.28
CA ILE A 919 13.69 12.39 2.55
C ILE A 919 14.11 13.09 1.27
N ARG A 920 15.41 13.36 1.17
CA ARG A 920 16.03 13.94 -0.03
C ARG A 920 16.12 12.89 -1.12
N MET A 921 15.44 13.08 -2.25
CA MET A 921 15.42 12.09 -3.33
C MET A 921 16.60 12.22 -4.31
N THR A 922 17.44 13.24 -4.16
CA THR A 922 18.58 13.49 -5.04
C THR A 922 19.73 12.52 -4.78
N ASP A 923 20.37 12.03 -5.85
CA ASP A 923 21.61 11.24 -5.77
C ASP A 923 22.72 11.90 -6.61
N LYS A 924 23.99 11.52 -6.39
CA LYS A 924 25.14 12.01 -7.17
C LYS A 924 24.98 11.80 -8.68
N ASN A 925 24.23 10.77 -9.07
CA ASN A 925 24.11 10.35 -10.47
C ASN A 925 22.76 10.68 -11.11
N GLN A 926 21.76 11.18 -10.37
CA GLN A 926 20.39 11.39 -10.89
C GLN A 926 19.76 12.64 -10.27
N VAL A 927 18.86 13.31 -11.00
CA VAL A 927 18.15 14.52 -10.52
C VAL A 927 17.38 14.19 -9.24
N ASP A 928 16.45 13.25 -9.36
CA ASP A 928 15.76 12.58 -8.27
C ASP A 928 15.80 11.07 -8.58
N LEU A 929 15.65 10.24 -7.56
CA LEU A 929 15.39 8.82 -7.77
C LEU A 929 14.11 8.62 -8.60
N PRO A 930 14.10 7.64 -9.53
CA PRO A 930 12.88 7.19 -10.18
C PRO A 930 11.77 6.94 -9.17
N PHE A 931 10.57 7.40 -9.49
CA PHE A 931 9.48 7.30 -8.54
C PHE A 931 9.05 5.85 -8.33
N PHE A 932 9.10 5.05 -9.40
CA PHE A 932 8.69 3.66 -9.44
C PHE A 932 9.91 2.77 -9.56
N PHE A 933 9.84 1.56 -9.00
CA PHE A 933 10.91 0.60 -9.19
C PHE A 933 10.85 -0.01 -10.58
N ASN A 934 12.03 -0.33 -11.11
CA ASN A 934 12.14 -1.06 -12.37
C ASN A 934 11.79 -2.54 -12.12
N THR A 935 10.80 -3.07 -12.84
CA THR A 935 10.39 -4.47 -12.75
C THR A 935 11.49 -5.44 -13.18
N SER A 936 12.37 -5.04 -14.10
CA SER A 936 13.51 -5.82 -14.56
C SER A 936 14.72 -5.76 -13.62
N ASN A 937 14.79 -4.75 -12.74
CA ASN A 937 15.83 -4.64 -11.70
C ASN A 937 15.21 -4.31 -10.34
N PRO A 938 14.74 -5.33 -9.60
CA PRO A 938 14.12 -5.17 -8.29
C PRO A 938 15.06 -4.64 -7.19
N ASP A 939 16.36 -4.51 -7.43
CA ASP A 939 17.30 -3.91 -6.47
C ASP A 939 17.50 -2.41 -6.71
N PHE A 940 17.00 -1.89 -7.83
CA PHE A 940 17.14 -0.49 -8.18
C PHE A 940 16.40 0.42 -7.18
N PRO A 941 17.05 1.46 -6.62
CA PRO A 941 16.44 2.36 -5.65
C PRO A 941 15.34 3.21 -6.29
N SER A 942 14.18 3.32 -5.63
CA SER A 942 13.07 4.15 -6.10
C SER A 942 12.36 4.84 -4.95
N THR A 943 11.74 5.99 -5.23
CA THR A 943 10.96 6.74 -4.24
C THR A 943 9.88 5.85 -3.60
N GLU A 944 9.16 5.06 -4.41
CA GLU A 944 8.15 4.12 -3.93
C GLU A 944 8.72 3.11 -2.93
N LYS A 945 9.88 2.52 -3.23
CA LYS A 945 10.54 1.58 -2.30
C LYS A 945 10.93 2.26 -1.00
N PHE A 946 11.45 3.49 -1.05
CA PHE A 946 11.79 4.22 0.16
C PHE A 946 10.56 4.57 0.99
N VAL A 947 9.50 5.07 0.37
CA VAL A 947 8.24 5.35 1.06
C VAL A 947 7.68 4.08 1.72
N LYS A 948 7.64 2.96 0.98
CA LYS A 948 7.23 1.65 1.52
C LYS A 948 8.12 1.22 2.69
N LEU A 949 9.44 1.31 2.55
CA LEU A 949 10.40 0.95 3.58
C LEU A 949 10.16 1.72 4.90
N TRP A 950 10.03 3.05 4.84
CA TRP A 950 9.82 3.87 6.03
C TRP A 950 8.46 3.65 6.68
N LYS A 951 7.41 3.42 5.88
CA LYS A 951 6.09 3.00 6.38
C LYS A 951 6.18 1.64 7.08
N ASN A 952 6.90 0.68 6.49
CA ASN A 952 7.14 -0.64 7.07
C ASN A 952 8.03 -0.62 8.32
N PHE A 953 8.66 0.51 8.65
CA PHE A 953 9.34 0.71 9.93
C PHE A 953 8.51 1.44 10.99
N GLY A 954 7.33 1.96 10.65
CA GLY A 954 6.43 2.62 11.61
C GLY A 954 6.30 4.12 11.44
N LEU A 955 6.95 4.72 10.44
CA LEU A 955 6.79 6.15 10.19
C LEU A 955 5.39 6.40 9.61
N LYS A 956 4.64 7.29 10.26
CA LYS A 956 3.31 7.68 9.81
C LYS A 956 3.39 8.40 8.45
N PRO A 957 2.59 8.05 7.44
CA PRO A 957 2.63 8.68 6.12
C PRO A 957 2.58 10.21 6.16
N GLU A 958 1.70 10.76 6.99
CA GLU A 958 1.50 12.21 7.17
C GLU A 958 2.70 12.92 7.81
N LYS A 959 3.69 12.18 8.32
CA LYS A 959 4.96 12.71 8.82
C LYS A 959 6.04 12.75 7.76
N LEU A 960 5.86 12.07 6.63
CA LEU A 960 6.88 11.94 5.60
C LEU A 960 6.76 13.02 4.53
N VAL A 961 7.83 13.77 4.29
CA VAL A 961 7.93 14.83 3.27
C VAL A 961 9.00 14.43 2.24
N LEU A 962 8.70 14.57 0.95
CA LEU A 962 9.67 14.24 -0.10
C LEU A 962 10.41 15.50 -0.58
N GLU A 963 11.75 15.54 -0.49
CA GLU A 963 12.52 16.65 -1.08
C GLU A 963 12.83 16.35 -2.56
N LEU A 964 12.30 17.19 -3.45
CA LEU A 964 12.35 17.10 -4.91
C LEU A 964 13.23 18.21 -5.52
N SER A 965 13.92 17.90 -6.61
CA SER A 965 14.83 18.85 -7.28
C SER A 965 14.15 19.61 -8.41
N PRO A 966 14.06 20.95 -8.36
CA PRO A 966 13.56 21.74 -9.50
C PRO A 966 14.63 21.98 -10.59
N PHE A 967 15.86 21.50 -10.39
CA PHE A 967 16.99 21.64 -11.31
C PHE A 967 17.28 20.32 -12.05
N GLY A 968 18.13 20.39 -13.07
CA GLY A 968 18.56 19.26 -13.90
C GLY A 968 20.08 19.10 -14.00
N TRP A 969 20.50 18.26 -14.94
CA TRP A 969 21.91 18.08 -15.31
C TRP A 969 22.09 18.19 -16.81
N GLN A 970 23.21 18.77 -17.24
CA GLN A 970 23.71 18.68 -18.61
C GLN A 970 24.87 17.68 -18.64
N GLU A 971 24.88 16.81 -19.64
CA GLU A 971 26.02 15.95 -19.93
C GLU A 971 27.22 16.82 -20.36
N GLY A 972 28.36 16.60 -19.71
CA GLY A 972 29.60 17.31 -19.99
C GLY A 972 30.30 16.80 -21.25
N LYS A 973 31.46 17.36 -21.56
CA LYS A 973 32.26 16.95 -22.73
C LYS A 973 32.98 15.61 -22.50
N LYS A 974 33.23 15.25 -21.24
CA LYS A 974 33.79 13.96 -20.85
C LYS A 974 32.66 12.99 -20.50
N GLU A 975 32.82 11.73 -20.89
CA GLU A 975 31.87 10.67 -20.53
C GLU A 975 31.69 10.61 -18.99
N GLY A 976 30.44 10.65 -18.55
CA GLY A 976 30.06 10.65 -17.13
C GLY A 976 30.13 12.01 -16.41
N GLU A 977 30.63 13.08 -17.05
CA GLU A 977 30.60 14.43 -16.48
C GLU A 977 29.16 14.97 -16.45
N LYS A 978 28.73 15.52 -15.30
CA LYS A 978 27.38 16.09 -15.11
C LYS A 978 27.46 17.49 -14.54
N ILE A 979 26.95 18.46 -15.29
CA ILE A 979 26.91 19.88 -14.91
C ILE A 979 25.51 20.21 -14.41
N LYS A 980 25.38 20.68 -13.17
CA LYS A 980 24.08 21.08 -12.60
C LYS A 980 23.53 22.31 -13.34
N MET A 981 22.28 22.24 -13.78
CA MET A 981 21.59 23.31 -14.52
C MET A 981 20.27 23.69 -13.85
N THR A 982 20.07 24.97 -13.58
CA THR A 982 18.75 25.50 -13.17
C THR A 982 17.80 25.63 -14.37
N GLN A 983 16.50 25.83 -14.11
CA GLN A 983 15.51 26.08 -15.18
C GLN A 983 15.89 27.30 -16.02
N GLY A 984 16.25 28.42 -15.36
CA GLY A 984 16.65 29.65 -16.05
C GLY A 984 17.91 29.49 -16.89
N GLU A 985 18.96 28.85 -16.36
CA GLU A 985 20.19 28.55 -17.13
C GLU A 985 19.91 27.65 -18.32
N THR A 986 19.03 26.66 -18.15
CA THR A 986 18.61 25.76 -19.23
C THR A 986 17.92 26.55 -20.34
N CYS A 987 16.96 27.42 -20.01
CA CYS A 987 16.25 28.25 -20.98
C CYS A 987 17.19 29.16 -21.78
N VAL A 988 18.23 29.70 -21.15
CA VAL A 988 19.28 30.47 -21.85
C VAL A 988 20.07 29.59 -22.81
N ALA A 989 20.38 28.35 -22.41
CA ALA A 989 21.19 27.43 -23.20
C ALA A 989 20.44 26.82 -24.40
N VAL A 990 19.18 26.39 -24.22
CA VAL A 990 18.39 25.69 -25.26
C VAL A 990 17.36 26.59 -25.96
N GLY A 991 17.04 27.74 -25.36
CA GLY A 991 15.98 28.65 -25.81
C GLY A 991 14.60 28.33 -25.25
N ASN A 992 13.77 29.36 -25.05
CA ASN A 992 12.44 29.26 -24.42
C ASN A 992 11.41 28.43 -25.21
N LYS A 993 11.69 28.13 -26.49
CA LYS A 993 10.83 27.32 -27.37
C LYS A 993 11.35 25.90 -27.59
N ALA A 994 12.36 25.48 -26.82
CA ALA A 994 12.88 24.12 -26.90
C ALA A 994 11.77 23.09 -26.64
N VAL A 995 11.76 22.04 -27.45
CA VAL A 995 10.88 20.89 -27.27
C VAL A 995 11.64 19.86 -26.44
N TYR A 996 11.00 19.38 -25.38
CA TYR A 996 11.56 18.36 -24.50
C TYR A 996 10.91 17.01 -24.81
N GLN A 997 11.73 15.98 -24.92
CA GLN A 997 11.27 14.60 -24.93
C GLN A 997 11.04 14.16 -23.48
N GLN A 998 9.82 13.77 -23.16
CA GLN A 998 9.44 13.37 -21.81
C GLN A 998 9.81 11.91 -21.54
N ASN A 999 10.48 11.64 -20.43
CA ASN A 999 10.64 10.29 -19.90
C ASN A 999 9.64 10.06 -18.75
N TYR A 1000 8.68 9.15 -18.96
CA TYR A 1000 7.59 8.86 -18.01
C TYR A 1000 7.98 7.88 -16.89
N GLU A 1001 9.13 7.22 -16.97
CA GLU A 1001 9.64 6.35 -15.91
C GLU A 1001 10.37 7.15 -14.83
N ILE A 1002 11.23 8.07 -15.28
CA ILE A 1002 12.09 8.88 -14.40
C ILE A 1002 11.43 10.22 -14.05
N LEU A 1003 10.41 10.64 -14.81
CA LEU A 1003 9.70 11.93 -14.67
C LEU A 1003 10.64 13.12 -14.85
N THR A 1004 11.35 13.10 -15.98
CA THR A 1004 12.27 14.14 -16.44
C THR A 1004 12.12 14.36 -17.94
N GLY A 1005 12.26 15.60 -18.38
CA GLY A 1005 12.39 15.95 -19.80
C GLY A 1005 13.84 15.97 -20.23
N SER A 1006 14.11 15.59 -21.47
CA SER A 1006 15.42 15.74 -22.11
C SER A 1006 15.34 16.59 -23.37
N THR A 1007 16.40 17.36 -23.64
CA THR A 1007 16.55 18.06 -24.91
C THR A 1007 18.03 18.22 -25.24
N SER A 1008 18.39 18.09 -26.51
CA SER A 1008 19.78 18.19 -26.96
C SER A 1008 20.05 19.54 -27.61
N HIS A 1009 21.20 20.14 -27.29
CA HIS A 1009 21.71 21.36 -27.94
C HIS A 1009 23.19 21.20 -28.32
N ALA A 1010 23.81 22.27 -28.81
CA ALA A 1010 25.19 22.27 -29.29
C ALA A 1010 26.25 21.85 -28.26
N ASN A 1011 25.97 21.97 -26.95
CA ASN A 1011 26.90 21.68 -25.86
C ASN A 1011 26.55 20.40 -25.07
N GLY A 1012 25.62 19.57 -25.55
CA GLY A 1012 25.23 18.30 -24.93
C GLY A 1012 23.73 18.14 -24.72
N THR A 1013 23.33 17.07 -24.04
CA THR A 1013 21.92 16.81 -23.67
C THR A 1013 21.66 17.32 -22.26
N VAL A 1014 20.56 18.04 -22.09
CA VAL A 1014 20.07 18.52 -20.79
C VAL A 1014 18.90 17.66 -20.34
N HIS A 1015 18.97 17.16 -19.10
CA HIS A 1015 17.90 16.44 -18.42
C HIS A 1015 17.36 17.28 -17.28
N ILE A 1016 16.09 17.66 -17.33
CA ILE A 1016 15.48 18.56 -16.36
C ILE A 1016 14.00 18.22 -16.13
N PRO A 1017 13.49 18.26 -14.89
CA PRO A 1017 12.07 18.02 -14.64
C PRO A 1017 11.21 19.18 -15.18
N LEU A 1018 10.09 18.83 -15.79
CA LEU A 1018 9.10 19.78 -16.29
C LEU A 1018 8.05 20.10 -15.22
N ILE A 1019 7.21 21.11 -15.48
CA ILE A 1019 6.13 21.50 -14.56
C ILE A 1019 5.12 20.35 -14.40
N GLU A 1020 4.84 19.65 -15.50
CA GLU A 1020 3.95 18.50 -15.56
C GLU A 1020 4.47 17.33 -14.71
N ASP A 1021 5.78 17.10 -14.68
CA ASP A 1021 6.44 16.13 -13.80
C ASP A 1021 6.20 16.45 -12.34
N PHE A 1022 6.36 17.71 -11.96
CA PHE A 1022 6.12 18.15 -10.59
C PHE A 1022 4.66 17.98 -10.18
N ARG A 1023 3.71 18.33 -11.04
CA ARG A 1023 2.27 18.11 -10.77
C ARG A 1023 1.96 16.63 -10.56
N TYR A 1024 2.54 15.75 -11.36
CA TYR A 1024 2.41 14.31 -11.17
C TYR A 1024 3.01 13.85 -9.84
N LYS A 1025 4.25 14.26 -9.53
CA LYS A 1025 4.93 13.94 -8.26
C LYS A 1025 4.13 14.41 -7.04
N ILE A 1026 3.50 15.60 -7.10
CA ILE A 1026 2.60 16.10 -6.05
C ILE A 1026 1.37 15.22 -5.90
N GLY A 1027 0.72 14.86 -7.01
CA GLY A 1027 -0.42 13.96 -6.98
C GLY A 1027 -0.06 12.60 -6.38
N TYR A 1028 1.13 12.07 -6.67
CA TYR A 1028 1.64 10.85 -6.03
C TYR A 1028 1.75 11.01 -4.51
N ILE A 1029 2.35 12.11 -4.02
CA ILE A 1029 2.48 12.42 -2.60
C ILE A 1029 1.10 12.47 -1.92
N GLN A 1030 0.10 13.08 -2.56
CA GLN A 1030 -1.28 13.12 -2.05
C GLN A 1030 -1.98 11.75 -2.09
N ARG A 1031 -1.76 10.97 -3.15
CA ARG A 1031 -2.31 9.62 -3.30
C ARG A 1031 -1.79 8.70 -2.20
N GLU A 1032 -0.52 8.81 -1.87
CA GLU A 1032 0.14 8.05 -0.80
C GLU A 1032 -0.07 8.63 0.61
N GLN A 1033 -0.85 9.72 0.72
CA GLN A 1033 -1.17 10.41 1.98
C GLN A 1033 0.09 10.89 2.74
N LEU A 1034 1.10 11.33 2.00
CA LEU A 1034 2.33 11.82 2.59
C LEU A 1034 2.15 13.25 3.14
N GLY A 1035 2.98 13.61 4.12
CA GLY A 1035 2.95 14.89 4.83
C GLY A 1035 3.24 16.12 3.99
N GLY A 1036 3.88 15.98 2.82
CA GLY A 1036 4.12 17.10 1.91
C GLY A 1036 5.32 16.92 0.97
N LEU A 1037 5.77 18.03 0.40
CA LEU A 1037 6.96 18.12 -0.44
C LEU A 1037 7.92 19.19 0.05
N ALA A 1038 9.20 19.04 -0.24
CA ALA A 1038 10.17 20.11 -0.15
C ALA A 1038 10.87 20.32 -1.50
N LEU A 1039 11.15 21.57 -1.86
CA LEU A 1039 11.93 21.92 -3.03
C LEU A 1039 13.38 22.10 -2.60
N ASN A 1040 14.27 21.28 -3.16
CA ASN A 1040 15.71 21.30 -2.89
C ASN A 1040 16.45 21.81 -4.13
N SER A 1041 16.79 23.08 -4.28
CA SER A 1041 16.27 24.26 -3.57
C SER A 1041 15.45 25.10 -4.55
N VAL A 1042 14.65 26.05 -4.08
CA VAL A 1042 13.88 26.94 -4.97
C VAL A 1042 14.75 27.75 -5.93
N ASN A 1043 16.06 27.85 -5.67
CA ASN A 1043 17.05 28.44 -6.59
C ASN A 1043 17.16 27.67 -7.92
N GLY A 1044 16.74 26.40 -7.96
CA GLY A 1044 16.71 25.61 -9.18
C GLY A 1044 15.55 25.96 -10.12
N ASP A 1045 14.51 26.61 -9.61
CA ASP A 1045 13.37 27.10 -10.39
C ASP A 1045 13.73 28.37 -11.17
N ASP A 1046 12.92 28.75 -12.17
CA ASP A 1046 13.12 30.00 -12.91
C ASP A 1046 12.64 31.20 -12.09
N TYR A 1047 13.46 31.63 -11.13
CA TYR A 1047 13.17 32.78 -10.29
C TYR A 1047 13.21 34.11 -11.06
N THR A 1048 13.84 34.16 -12.24
CA THR A 1048 13.97 35.37 -13.06
C THR A 1048 12.79 35.60 -14.00
N GLY A 1049 12.07 34.53 -14.35
CA GLY A 1049 11.04 34.54 -15.39
C GLY A 1049 11.62 34.57 -16.82
N ILE A 1050 12.92 34.30 -16.99
CA ILE A 1050 13.58 34.35 -18.30
C ILE A 1050 13.04 33.32 -19.28
N CYS A 1051 12.47 32.22 -18.78
CA CYS A 1051 11.82 31.18 -19.57
C CYS A 1051 10.46 31.63 -20.15
N GLY A 1052 9.97 32.82 -19.81
CA GLY A 1052 8.70 33.37 -20.32
C GLY A 1052 7.44 32.84 -19.63
N ARG A 1053 7.57 32.10 -18.52
CA ARG A 1053 6.44 31.57 -17.71
C ARG A 1053 6.21 32.34 -16.41
N GLY A 1054 6.85 33.50 -16.27
CA GLY A 1054 6.92 34.26 -15.02
C GLY A 1054 7.87 33.63 -14.00
N SER A 1055 8.11 34.32 -12.88
CA SER A 1055 9.02 33.83 -11.83
C SER A 1055 8.45 32.62 -11.07
N PHE A 1056 9.30 31.70 -10.66
CA PHE A 1056 8.99 30.51 -9.86
C PHE A 1056 7.83 29.63 -10.41
N PRO A 1057 7.87 29.22 -11.68
CA PRO A 1057 6.78 28.46 -12.29
C PRO A 1057 6.54 27.11 -11.62
N ILE A 1058 7.58 26.40 -11.15
CA ILE A 1058 7.40 25.11 -10.46
C ILE A 1058 6.72 25.33 -9.11
N LEU A 1059 7.22 26.25 -8.28
CA LEU A 1059 6.59 26.54 -6.99
C LEU A 1059 5.15 27.05 -7.13
N LYS A 1060 4.87 27.89 -8.14
CA LYS A 1060 3.51 28.34 -8.44
C LYS A 1060 2.59 27.20 -8.91
N SER A 1061 3.15 26.14 -9.48
CA SER A 1061 2.39 24.97 -9.93
C SER A 1061 1.95 24.04 -8.79
N VAL A 1062 2.51 24.20 -7.59
CA VAL A 1062 2.22 23.34 -6.42
C VAL A 1062 0.75 23.39 -6.03
N TYR A 1063 0.14 24.56 -6.08
CA TYR A 1063 -1.28 24.74 -5.82
C TYR A 1063 -2.00 25.00 -7.14
N SER A 1064 -3.16 24.37 -7.33
CA SER A 1064 -3.98 24.57 -8.52
C SER A 1064 -4.46 26.01 -8.63
N SER A 1065 -4.38 26.60 -9.83
CA SER A 1065 -4.85 27.96 -10.13
C SER A 1065 -6.36 28.05 -10.37
N THR A 1066 -7.02 26.91 -10.61
CA THR A 1066 -8.47 26.84 -10.84
C THR A 1066 -9.16 26.40 -9.55
N LYS A 1067 -10.25 27.10 -9.17
CA LYS A 1067 -11.10 26.75 -8.03
C LYS A 1067 -11.35 25.24 -8.02
N CYS A 1068 -10.74 24.56 -7.06
CA CYS A 1068 -11.01 23.17 -6.76
C CYS A 1068 -12.49 23.04 -6.42
N ARG A 1069 -13.26 22.35 -7.27
CA ARG A 1069 -14.65 21.98 -6.97
C ARG A 1069 -14.67 20.72 -6.13
#